data_AF-A0A2K2TIL8-F1
#
_entry.id   AF-A0A2K2TIL8-F1
#
_cell.length_a   1.000
_cell.length_b   1.000
_cell.length_c   1.000
_cell.angle_alpha   90.00
_cell.angle_beta   90.00
_cell.angle_gamma   90.00
#
_symmetry.space_group_name_H-M   'P 1'
#
loop_
_entity.id
_entity.type
_entity.pdbx_description
1 polymer ?
#
loop_
_entity_poly.entity_id
_entity_poly.type
_entity_poly.pdbx_seq_one_letter_code
_entity_poly.pdbx_strand_id
1 'polypeptide(L)'
;MANEAVNPLDELMKQKYGVTSSGRLQWTEKDDYFTLMRKVARYIYKQQDWTERREMGAIMALNSVLNNDFDTKISSADRKIPDADRVYKIKGEDKTYLWGISSDNKLTSKQGVMYSFRNTGTTFTYGNLADTVGYGALLRDIYNNFLHDQKLGRKFLNTPEDLVKELTGLTVAYGRKYRDHGILTTRVDAKELSCTKEELEALTHVVIHPVRGTEIGRVFNDPKIQEEDPRFHLIGYQFSIDTALRRINDRAKHVEFKNYLNDYLEQTFNIVRQQRYNQDRDKQTRAKAWETKKNINKETQQVMDNSPLAKTFSKLEIDNDVDLKGFGSFEREMMNLVHDLPKVYNTKLPTLRLRKLGNYKAAGLYVPQFGDGSTDTIALDFRKARTEGEHLKGLGVQSFIHEYGHYLDNHLGTPIEEGKSGKVDLSISTKFSDITREYRRNLDQYTIKKDKGIGSAEYFGIPTEIFARGFELWTHNHLKMKSNLMDAPKAYQNDPEYKAFTPELREKVFEFFDNIPELTQARERLANKDYSLIDEKQITVPTKQDPEQLVTKQDLDQYAGTLLNKWTMDVDRLEALIGGSGSQLAENNPNRVIAFDNYQSQGLPRLVSDRELQEAGVDLKAYQTDNLTLRGYVVDEQVRYQAGTLYNANELTKQATLNGNELDYQRLNKLIEERNGEGGSLDKAMDQAGLTVAASDSLLASAFNRAERRMVSDSLNGKDRDTRTQGIPFKFSEAEREKLAGVPRSLRRKLYLDTVKAAKEIQPQVAKNLKREKVQSQSKLPTIKAASKAKER
;
A
#
# COMPACT_ATOMS: atom_id res chain seq x y z
N MET A 1 17.66 -7.23 37.90
CA MET A 1 17.87 -5.93 37.25
C MET A 1 17.25 -6.02 35.88
N ALA A 2 16.14 -5.34 35.65
CA ALA A 2 15.54 -5.28 34.32
C ALA A 2 16.52 -4.48 33.45
N ASN A 3 17.05 -5.09 32.38
CA ASN A 3 17.77 -4.34 31.36
C ASN A 3 16.76 -3.35 30.77
N GLU A 4 16.89 -2.06 31.10
CA GLU A 4 16.21 -0.99 30.38
C GLU A 4 16.59 -1.17 28.90
N ALA A 5 15.61 -1.54 28.07
CA ALA A 5 15.85 -1.59 26.63
C ALA A 5 16.17 -0.17 26.17
N VAL A 6 17.42 0.06 25.83
CA VAL A 6 17.90 1.33 25.29
C VAL A 6 17.19 1.54 23.95
N ASN A 7 16.53 2.70 23.78
CA ASN A 7 15.91 3.06 22.51
C ASN A 7 17.01 3.15 21.43
N PRO A 8 16.92 2.40 20.31
CA PRO A 8 17.95 2.39 19.27
C PRO A 8 18.26 3.77 18.68
N LEU A 9 17.30 4.70 18.66
CA LEU A 9 17.52 6.07 18.22
C LEU A 9 18.28 6.89 19.26
N ASP A 10 18.05 6.63 20.54
CA ASP A 10 18.83 7.24 21.63
C ASP A 10 20.25 6.68 21.63
N GLU A 11 20.41 5.38 21.35
CA GLU A 11 21.72 4.74 21.18
C GLU A 11 22.47 5.29 19.96
N LEU A 12 21.77 5.51 18.84
CA LEU A 12 22.34 6.14 17.65
C LEU A 12 22.75 7.59 17.92
N MET A 13 21.92 8.39 18.61
CA MET A 13 22.28 9.77 19.00
C MET A 13 23.39 9.80 20.06
N LYS A 14 23.43 8.82 20.96
CA LYS A 14 24.51 8.63 21.94
C LYS A 14 25.81 8.18 21.28
N GLN A 15 25.77 7.36 20.24
CA GLN A 15 26.96 6.97 19.50
C GLN A 15 27.48 8.14 18.67
N LYS A 16 26.58 8.81 17.94
CA LYS A 16 26.91 9.91 17.02
C LYS A 16 27.39 11.16 17.77
N TYR A 17 26.74 11.50 18.88
CA TYR A 17 27.00 12.76 19.60
C TYR A 17 27.25 12.61 21.09
N GLY A 18 27.15 11.39 21.66
CA GLY A 18 27.31 11.18 23.09
C GLY A 18 26.17 11.76 23.94
N VAL A 19 25.01 12.01 23.33
CA VAL A 19 23.78 12.50 23.95
C VAL A 19 23.24 11.47 24.96
N THR A 20 22.85 11.94 26.14
CA THR A 20 22.34 11.17 27.29
C THR A 20 20.88 11.48 27.65
N SER A 21 20.23 12.50 27.05
CA SER A 21 18.84 12.86 27.35
C SER A 21 17.99 13.28 26.13
N SER A 22 16.66 13.21 26.27
CA SER A 22 15.68 13.53 25.25
C SER A 22 15.20 15.00 25.29
N GLY A 23 15.83 15.86 24.49
CA GLY A 23 15.51 17.29 24.42
C GLY A 23 14.67 17.70 23.21
N ARG A 24 14.26 18.99 23.17
CA ARG A 24 13.48 19.53 22.04
C ARG A 24 14.35 20.34 21.06
N LEU A 25 14.79 19.74 19.95
CA LEU A 25 15.32 20.41 18.74
C LEU A 25 14.26 20.90 17.70
N GLN A 26 13.79 22.15 17.71
CA GLN A 26 12.75 22.62 16.77
C GLN A 26 13.31 23.26 15.49
N TRP A 27 12.74 22.97 14.33
CA TRP A 27 13.06 23.66 13.08
C TRP A 27 11.81 24.08 12.28
N THR A 28 12.03 24.92 11.28
CA THR A 28 11.04 25.45 10.33
C THR A 28 11.66 25.49 8.94
N GLU A 29 10.85 25.48 7.88
CA GLU A 29 11.32 25.63 6.49
C GLU A 29 12.07 26.95 6.22
N LYS A 30 11.94 27.93 7.13
CA LYS A 30 12.68 29.19 7.08
C LYS A 30 14.10 29.08 7.61
N ASP A 31 14.45 27.95 8.24
CA ASP A 31 15.79 27.74 8.77
C ASP A 31 16.73 27.37 7.63
N ASP A 32 17.70 28.24 7.37
CA ASP A 32 18.83 27.92 6.52
C ASP A 32 19.76 26.88 7.19
N TYR A 33 20.65 26.31 6.40
CA TYR A 33 21.68 25.38 6.85
C TYR A 33 22.41 25.86 8.14
N PHE A 34 22.70 27.16 8.22
CA PHE A 34 23.39 27.76 9.37
C PHE A 34 22.53 27.70 10.64
N THR A 35 21.25 28.05 10.51
CA THR A 35 20.29 28.00 11.61
C THR A 35 20.07 26.56 12.06
N LEU A 36 20.02 25.62 11.13
CA LEU A 36 19.92 24.18 11.40
C LEU A 36 21.14 23.66 12.18
N MET A 37 22.35 23.95 11.71
CA MET A 37 23.58 23.60 12.43
C MET A 37 23.59 24.14 13.86
N ARG A 38 23.24 25.41 14.05
CA ARG A 38 23.21 26.03 15.38
C ARG A 38 22.29 25.30 16.33
N LYS A 39 21.10 24.96 15.83
CA LYS A 39 20.09 24.26 16.62
C LYS A 39 20.58 22.87 17.01
N VAL A 40 21.21 22.14 16.08
CA VAL A 40 21.83 20.83 16.33
C VAL A 40 22.99 20.93 17.32
N ALA A 41 23.92 21.87 17.13
CA ALA A 41 25.05 22.10 18.04
C ALA A 41 24.58 22.37 19.48
N ARG A 42 23.59 23.26 19.66
CA ARG A 42 23.00 23.54 20.97
C ARG A 42 22.29 22.33 21.55
N TYR A 43 21.64 21.53 20.71
CA TYR A 43 20.99 20.30 21.15
C TYR A 43 22.02 19.29 21.65
N ILE A 44 23.08 19.02 20.89
CA ILE A 44 24.19 18.14 21.29
C ILE A 44 24.74 18.58 22.64
N TYR A 45 25.06 19.87 22.79
CA TYR A 45 25.59 20.39 24.04
C TYR A 45 24.63 20.20 25.22
N LYS A 46 23.35 20.57 25.06
CA LYS A 46 22.38 20.53 26.15
C LYS A 46 21.97 19.13 26.58
N GLN A 47 22.12 18.15 25.69
CA GLN A 47 21.64 16.80 25.92
C GLN A 47 22.75 15.82 26.26
N GLN A 48 23.96 16.28 26.55
CA GLN A 48 25.11 15.44 26.87
C GLN A 48 25.71 15.81 28.22
N ASP A 49 26.15 14.79 28.96
CA ASP A 49 27.04 14.98 30.11
C ASP A 49 28.48 15.22 29.63
N TRP A 50 28.96 16.43 29.87
CA TRP A 50 30.27 16.89 29.43
C TRP A 50 31.35 16.57 30.46
N THR A 51 32.29 15.71 30.07
CA THR A 51 33.57 15.55 30.77
C THR A 51 34.59 16.50 30.18
N GLU A 52 35.58 16.93 30.97
CA GLU A 52 36.66 17.79 30.51
C GLU A 52 37.35 17.25 29.24
N ARG A 53 37.54 15.92 29.16
CA ARG A 53 38.10 15.24 27.98
C ARG A 53 37.25 15.41 26.73
N ARG A 54 35.92 15.33 26.84
CA ARG A 54 35.00 15.47 25.70
C ARG A 54 34.93 16.92 25.24
N GLU A 55 34.83 17.86 26.18
CA GLU A 55 34.85 19.29 25.87
C GLU A 55 36.14 19.68 25.16
N MET A 56 37.30 19.23 25.69
CA MET A 56 38.60 19.46 25.07
C MET A 56 38.64 18.91 23.64
N GLY A 57 38.12 17.70 23.42
CA GLY A 57 38.04 17.10 22.09
C GLY A 57 37.15 17.87 21.10
N ALA A 58 36.05 18.47 21.57
CA ALA A 58 35.19 19.32 20.75
C ALA A 58 35.89 20.65 20.41
N ILE A 59 36.52 21.27 21.39
CA ILE A 59 37.28 22.52 21.23
C ILE A 59 38.45 22.33 20.27
N MET A 60 39.16 21.19 20.36
CA MET A 60 40.21 20.81 19.42
C MET A 60 39.67 20.73 17.99
N ALA A 61 38.56 20.02 17.77
CA ALA A 61 37.97 19.91 16.44
C ALA A 61 37.55 21.27 15.86
N LEU A 62 36.92 22.13 16.68
CA LEU A 62 36.58 23.49 16.27
C LEU A 62 37.83 24.30 15.91
N ASN A 63 38.90 24.19 16.71
CA ASN A 63 40.16 24.90 16.47
C ASN A 63 40.84 24.42 15.18
N SER A 64 40.86 23.10 14.92
CA SER A 64 41.41 22.53 13.69
C SER A 64 40.65 23.02 12.46
N VAL A 65 39.32 23.11 12.53
CA VAL A 65 38.51 23.70 11.46
C VAL A 65 38.80 25.19 11.28
N LEU A 66 38.91 25.96 12.35
CA LEU A 66 39.13 27.41 12.26
C LEU A 66 40.51 27.80 11.72
N ASN A 67 41.53 27.02 12.03
CA ASN A 67 42.92 27.33 11.67
C ASN A 67 43.45 26.48 10.52
N ASN A 68 42.66 25.51 10.05
CA ASN A 68 43.05 24.58 8.99
C ASN A 68 44.38 23.84 9.31
N ASP A 69 44.61 23.56 10.60
CA ASP A 69 45.87 23.09 11.18
C ASP A 69 45.60 22.01 12.25
N PHE A 70 46.20 20.83 12.06
CA PHE A 70 45.96 19.63 12.87
C PHE A 70 47.03 19.36 13.94
N ASP A 71 48.07 20.19 14.07
CA ASP A 71 49.16 19.98 15.04
C ASP A 71 49.03 20.83 16.32
N THR A 72 47.89 21.51 16.49
CA THR A 72 47.63 22.39 17.64
C THR A 72 47.34 21.59 18.92
N LYS A 73 48.30 21.59 19.85
CA LYS A 73 48.08 21.04 21.20
C LYS A 73 47.27 22.02 22.05
N ILE A 74 46.15 21.55 22.59
CA ILE A 74 45.31 22.28 23.55
C ILE A 74 45.52 21.69 24.94
N SER A 75 45.62 22.58 25.94
CA SER A 75 45.69 22.24 27.36
C SER A 75 44.80 23.19 28.16
N SER A 76 44.35 22.78 29.35
CA SER A 76 43.74 23.71 30.30
C SER A 76 44.76 24.78 30.72
N ALA A 77 44.30 26.01 30.97
CA ALA A 77 45.16 27.10 31.40
C ALA A 77 44.83 27.51 32.84
N ASP A 78 45.85 27.63 33.70
CA ASP A 78 45.69 28.14 35.07
C ASP A 78 45.42 29.65 35.13
N ARG A 79 45.40 30.34 33.98
CA ARG A 79 45.17 31.79 33.89
C ARG A 79 43.68 32.10 33.92
N LYS A 80 43.25 32.96 34.85
CA LYS A 80 41.90 33.53 34.89
C LYS A 80 41.72 34.57 33.78
N ILE A 81 40.70 34.38 32.95
CA ILE A 81 40.15 35.42 32.07
C ILE A 81 38.89 35.98 32.76
N PRO A 82 38.71 37.31 32.88
CA PRO A 82 37.52 37.89 33.51
C PRO A 82 36.24 37.44 32.82
N ASP A 83 35.26 36.93 33.57
CA ASP A 83 33.95 36.42 33.14
C ASP A 83 33.95 35.07 32.37
N ALA A 84 35.08 34.34 32.38
CA ALA A 84 35.21 33.04 31.72
C ALA A 84 35.03 31.94 32.75
N ASP A 85 34.15 30.99 32.46
CA ASP A 85 33.99 29.79 33.28
C ASP A 85 35.20 28.86 33.10
N ARG A 86 35.75 28.83 31.88
CA ARG A 86 36.85 27.94 31.49
C ARG A 86 37.83 28.64 30.57
N VAL A 87 39.11 28.31 30.72
CA VAL A 87 40.19 28.87 29.91
C VAL A 87 41.06 27.76 29.33
N TYR A 88 41.23 27.81 28.01
CA TYR A 88 42.03 26.85 27.25
C TYR A 88 43.25 27.54 26.65
N LYS A 89 44.41 26.90 26.74
CA LYS A 89 45.66 27.34 26.10
C LYS A 89 45.83 26.61 24.79
N ILE A 90 45.93 27.36 23.70
CA ILE A 90 46.10 26.86 22.34
C ILE A 90 47.49 27.26 21.85
N LYS A 91 48.32 26.28 21.50
CA LYS A 91 49.68 26.52 21.00
C LYS A 91 49.68 26.44 19.47
N GLY A 92 49.72 27.58 18.79
CA GLY A 92 49.98 27.64 17.34
C GLY A 92 51.48 27.63 17.03
N GLU A 93 51.82 27.68 15.74
CA GLU A 93 53.22 27.64 15.26
C GLU A 93 54.11 28.72 15.90
N ASP A 94 53.65 29.98 15.91
CA ASP A 94 54.46 31.13 16.38
C ASP A 94 53.99 31.76 17.70
N LYS A 95 52.77 31.46 18.16
CA LYS A 95 52.13 32.16 19.29
C LYS A 95 51.24 31.24 20.13
N THR A 96 51.13 31.57 21.41
CA THR A 96 50.15 30.97 22.32
C THR A 96 48.92 31.87 22.43
N TYR A 97 47.74 31.29 22.26
CA TYR A 97 46.45 31.93 22.42
C TYR A 97 45.73 31.39 23.66
N LEU A 98 44.93 32.23 24.32
CA LEU A 98 44.02 31.78 25.37
C LEU A 98 42.58 31.86 24.87
N TRP A 99 41.78 30.83 25.14
CA TRP A 99 40.36 30.79 24.80
C TRP A 99 39.54 30.81 26.08
N GLY A 100 38.85 31.93 26.34
CA GLY A 100 37.89 32.05 27.44
C GLY A 100 36.51 31.62 26.97
N ILE A 101 35.87 30.72 27.71
CA ILE A 101 34.53 30.23 27.40
C ILE A 101 33.62 30.49 28.60
N SER A 102 32.43 31.00 28.34
CA SER A 102 31.46 31.40 29.36
C SER A 102 30.04 30.98 29.01
N SER A 103 29.27 30.50 30.00
CA SER A 103 27.89 30.04 29.90
C SER A 103 26.93 31.19 29.65
N ASP A 104 27.23 32.35 30.24
CA ASP A 104 26.35 33.50 30.30
C ASP A 104 26.72 34.58 29.27
N ASN A 105 27.79 34.33 28.50
CA ASN A 105 28.26 35.26 27.49
C ASN A 105 27.25 35.37 26.32
N LYS A 106 26.64 36.56 26.21
CA LYS A 106 25.71 36.95 25.16
C LYS A 106 26.38 37.62 23.95
N LEU A 107 27.65 38.04 24.06
CA LEU A 107 28.40 38.64 22.95
C LEU A 107 28.51 37.66 21.77
N THR A 108 28.63 36.37 22.08
CA THR A 108 28.83 35.28 21.11
C THR A 108 27.58 34.42 20.90
N SER A 109 26.38 34.96 21.13
CA SER A 109 25.10 34.24 20.96
C SER A 109 24.76 33.86 19.51
N LYS A 110 25.68 34.16 18.59
CA LYS A 110 25.59 33.93 17.14
C LYS A 110 26.80 33.11 16.69
N GLN A 111 26.59 32.18 15.76
CA GLN A 111 27.59 31.23 15.26
C GLN A 111 28.89 31.92 14.83
N GLY A 112 30.05 31.37 15.20
CA GLY A 112 31.34 31.82 14.68
C GLY A 112 31.79 33.22 15.14
N VAL A 113 31.02 33.91 15.98
CA VAL A 113 31.43 35.21 16.52
C VAL A 113 32.40 34.98 17.66
N MET A 114 33.65 35.36 17.43
CA MET A 114 34.74 35.30 18.38
C MET A 114 35.30 36.69 18.57
N TYR A 115 35.28 37.18 19.80
CA TYR A 115 35.88 38.46 20.13
C TYR A 115 37.32 38.21 20.57
N SER A 116 38.25 38.67 19.74
CA SER A 116 39.68 38.64 20.05
C SER A 116 40.06 39.96 20.71
N PHE A 117 40.35 39.93 22.00
CA PHE A 117 40.85 41.08 22.74
C PHE A 117 42.38 40.99 22.80
N ARG A 118 43.04 42.12 22.48
CA ARG A 118 44.50 42.20 22.49
C ARG A 118 44.91 43.03 23.70
N ASN A 119 45.39 42.36 24.75
CA ASN A 119 46.11 43.01 25.83
C ASN A 119 47.59 42.60 25.76
N THR A 120 48.49 43.54 26.05
CA THR A 120 49.94 43.43 25.83
C THR A 120 50.50 42.02 26.11
N GLY A 121 50.96 41.34 25.04
CA GLY A 121 51.60 40.03 25.10
C GLY A 121 50.69 38.78 25.12
N THR A 122 49.36 38.89 25.14
CA THR A 122 48.47 37.72 25.04
C THR A 122 47.18 38.06 24.29
N THR A 123 46.92 37.34 23.18
CA THR A 123 45.63 37.40 22.48
C THR A 123 44.70 36.39 23.13
N PHE A 124 43.53 36.83 23.58
CA PHE A 124 42.49 35.92 24.06
C PHE A 124 41.20 36.07 23.27
N THR A 125 40.57 34.93 23.01
CA THR A 125 39.31 34.85 22.26
C THR A 125 38.19 34.45 23.23
N TYR A 126 36.97 34.95 23.02
CA TYR A 126 35.80 34.61 23.82
C TYR A 126 34.74 33.82 23.04
N GLY A 127 34.10 32.85 23.68
CA GLY A 127 33.00 32.04 23.12
C GLY A 127 31.90 31.71 24.14
N ASN A 128 30.69 31.40 23.63
CA ASN A 128 29.58 30.92 24.46
C ASN A 128 29.76 29.41 24.66
N LEU A 129 29.69 28.94 25.90
CA LEU A 129 29.99 27.55 26.23
C LEU A 129 29.16 26.54 25.43
N ALA A 130 27.85 26.76 25.35
CA ALA A 130 26.96 25.83 24.66
C ALA A 130 27.17 25.82 23.14
N ASP A 131 27.38 26.99 22.56
CA ASP A 131 27.61 27.11 21.12
C ASP A 131 29.00 26.57 20.76
N THR A 132 30.06 27.03 21.43
CA THR A 132 31.46 26.65 21.12
C THR A 132 31.68 25.14 21.22
N VAL A 133 31.27 24.52 22.34
CA VAL A 133 31.46 23.08 22.54
C VAL A 133 30.53 22.27 21.64
N GLY A 134 29.26 22.68 21.50
CA GLY A 134 28.30 22.03 20.63
C GLY A 134 28.72 22.02 19.15
N TYR A 135 29.24 23.15 18.64
CA TYR A 135 29.74 23.23 17.26
C TYR A 135 30.97 22.36 17.04
N GLY A 136 31.92 22.36 17.98
CA GLY A 136 33.09 21.52 17.90
C GLY A 136 32.74 20.03 17.80
N ALA A 137 31.76 19.58 18.59
CA ALA A 137 31.29 18.20 18.53
C ALA A 137 30.58 17.86 17.22
N LEU A 138 29.71 18.76 16.74
CA LEU A 138 29.03 18.59 15.45
C LEU A 138 30.02 18.52 14.27
N LEU A 139 30.96 19.45 14.21
CA LEU A 139 31.98 19.51 13.14
C LEU A 139 32.86 18.26 13.12
N ARG A 140 33.25 17.77 14.31
CA ARG A 140 34.02 16.55 14.45
C ARG A 140 33.27 15.34 13.89
N ASP A 141 31.98 15.22 14.18
CA ASP A 141 31.19 14.10 13.70
C ASP A 141 30.93 14.18 12.19
N ILE A 142 30.63 15.38 11.65
CA ILE A 142 30.54 15.62 10.19
C ILE A 142 31.81 15.13 9.49
N TYR A 143 32.98 15.54 9.98
CA TYR A 143 34.26 15.16 9.40
C TYR A 143 34.51 13.64 9.48
N ASN A 144 34.25 13.02 10.62
CA ASN A 144 34.41 11.57 10.78
C ASN A 144 33.47 10.78 9.88
N ASN A 145 32.22 11.22 9.74
CA ASN A 145 31.24 10.59 8.87
C ASN A 145 31.67 10.70 7.40
N PHE A 146 32.25 11.83 6.98
CA PHE A 146 32.78 12.00 5.63
C PHE A 146 33.93 11.05 5.34
N LEU A 147 34.88 10.92 6.28
CA LEU A 147 35.98 9.95 6.18
C LEU A 147 35.48 8.51 6.11
N HIS A 148 34.43 8.18 6.87
CA HIS A 148 33.82 6.86 6.84
C HIS A 148 33.17 6.57 5.48
N ASP A 149 32.40 7.51 4.94
CA ASP A 149 31.76 7.38 3.64
C ASP A 149 32.78 7.23 2.49
N GLN A 150 33.90 7.95 2.55
CA GLN A 150 35.01 7.78 1.59
C GLN A 150 35.61 6.37 1.65
N LYS A 151 35.78 5.78 2.85
CA LYS A 151 36.26 4.39 3.00
C LYS A 151 35.28 3.38 2.43
N LEU A 152 33.98 3.67 2.44
CA LEU A 152 32.94 2.84 1.81
C LEU A 152 32.89 3.00 0.28
N GLY A 153 33.81 3.75 -0.32
CA GLY A 153 33.91 3.90 -1.78
C GLY A 153 32.96 4.94 -2.37
N ARG A 154 32.33 5.80 -1.55
CA ARG A 154 31.55 6.93 -2.07
C ARG A 154 32.52 7.95 -2.68
N LYS A 155 32.35 8.23 -3.97
CA LYS A 155 33.14 9.24 -4.69
C LYS A 155 32.60 10.62 -4.38
N PHE A 156 33.49 11.50 -3.91
CA PHE A 156 33.22 12.92 -3.73
C PHE A 156 34.23 13.74 -4.56
N LEU A 157 33.82 14.90 -5.07
CA LEU A 157 34.68 15.92 -5.65
C LEU A 157 35.56 16.60 -4.59
N ASN A 158 35.10 16.63 -3.33
CA ASN A 158 35.87 17.19 -2.21
C ASN A 158 36.83 16.17 -1.57
N THR A 159 38.03 16.63 -1.18
CA THR A 159 38.94 15.90 -0.28
C THR A 159 38.63 16.23 1.19
N PRO A 160 39.16 15.48 2.18
CA PRO A 160 39.04 15.85 3.59
C PRO A 160 39.56 17.27 3.89
N GLU A 161 40.65 17.70 3.25
CA GLU A 161 41.21 19.05 3.42
C GLU A 161 40.30 20.11 2.81
N ASP A 162 39.71 19.83 1.63
CA ASP A 162 38.74 20.74 1.02
C ASP A 162 37.46 20.82 1.87
N LEU A 163 37.00 19.70 2.46
CA LEU A 163 35.90 19.70 3.43
C LEU A 163 36.19 20.61 4.63
N VAL A 164 37.40 20.52 5.20
CA VAL A 164 37.78 21.37 6.34
C VAL A 164 37.72 22.84 5.94
N LYS A 165 38.26 23.23 4.78
CA LYS A 165 38.20 24.62 4.27
C LYS A 165 36.76 25.12 4.10
N GLU A 166 35.86 24.29 3.58
CA GLU A 166 34.44 24.62 3.45
C GLU A 166 33.80 24.86 4.84
N LEU A 167 34.05 23.95 5.79
CA LEU A 167 33.59 24.10 7.18
C LEU A 167 34.18 25.35 7.86
N THR A 168 35.44 25.70 7.58
CA THR A 168 36.07 26.96 8.01
C THR A 168 35.28 28.14 7.47
N GLY A 169 34.98 28.14 6.16
CA GLY A 169 34.21 29.19 5.49
C GLY A 169 32.88 29.47 6.19
N LEU A 170 32.14 28.43 6.57
CA LEU A 170 30.84 28.56 7.25
C LEU A 170 30.98 29.04 8.69
N THR A 171 32.07 28.66 9.34
CA THR A 171 32.37 29.09 10.71
C THR A 171 32.83 30.56 10.74
N VAL A 172 33.53 31.03 9.69
CA VAL A 172 34.08 32.40 9.60
C VAL A 172 33.09 33.41 8.95
N ALA A 173 32.27 33.00 7.99
CA ALA A 173 31.38 33.88 7.20
C ALA A 173 30.24 34.56 7.98
N TYR A 174 30.03 34.23 9.26
CA TYR A 174 29.07 34.95 10.12
C TYR A 174 29.73 36.14 10.86
N GLY A 175 31.06 36.16 10.99
CA GLY A 175 31.80 37.28 11.60
C GLY A 175 31.94 38.50 10.68
N ARG A 176 31.84 38.29 9.36
CA ARG A 176 31.72 39.37 8.38
C ARG A 176 30.38 39.18 7.68
N LYS A 177 29.51 40.18 7.74
CA LYS A 177 28.29 40.26 6.93
C LYS A 177 28.70 40.10 5.46
N TYR A 178 28.78 38.88 4.94
CA TYR A 178 29.07 38.66 3.54
C TYR A 178 27.82 39.07 2.80
N ARG A 179 27.90 40.29 2.27
CA ARG A 179 27.11 40.72 1.12
C ARG A 179 27.14 39.59 0.12
N ASP A 180 25.98 39.32 -0.46
CA ASP A 180 25.81 38.72 -1.78
C ASP A 180 26.76 39.38 -2.79
N HIS A 181 28.03 38.97 -2.81
CA HIS A 181 28.94 39.29 -3.89
C HIS A 181 28.72 38.25 -4.97
N GLY A 182 27.70 38.57 -5.76
CA GLY A 182 27.40 38.06 -7.09
C GLY A 182 28.53 37.30 -7.76
N ILE A 183 28.52 35.99 -7.56
CA ILE A 183 29.08 35.06 -8.53
C ILE A 183 27.90 34.22 -9.04
N LEU A 184 27.24 34.81 -10.03
CA LEU A 184 26.40 34.19 -11.08
C LEU A 184 25.39 33.13 -10.61
N THR A 185 24.25 33.63 -10.13
CA THR A 185 22.97 32.92 -10.14
C THR A 185 22.43 32.81 -11.57
N THR A 186 22.94 31.87 -12.37
CA THR A 186 22.23 31.39 -13.56
C THR A 186 22.30 29.86 -13.66
N ARG A 187 21.10 29.29 -13.58
CA ARG A 187 20.48 28.12 -14.23
C ARG A 187 21.26 27.02 -14.98
N VAL A 188 22.56 26.84 -14.80
CA VAL A 188 23.18 25.54 -15.14
C VAL A 188 23.07 24.64 -13.91
N ASP A 189 22.35 23.53 -14.04
CA ASP A 189 22.19 22.54 -12.98
C ASP A 189 23.59 22.00 -12.61
N ALA A 190 24.03 22.30 -11.39
CA ALA A 190 25.42 22.09 -10.98
C ALA A 190 25.87 20.61 -10.91
N LYS A 191 24.95 19.68 -11.19
CA LYS A 191 25.27 18.25 -11.36
C LYS A 191 26.12 17.95 -12.60
N GLU A 192 26.20 18.86 -13.58
CA GLU A 192 26.94 18.64 -14.85
C GLU A 192 28.32 19.36 -14.89
N LEU A 193 28.76 19.97 -13.78
CA LEU A 193 29.80 21.01 -13.79
C LEU A 193 31.24 20.55 -13.49
N SER A 194 31.55 19.26 -13.39
CA SER A 194 32.96 18.83 -13.43
C SER A 194 33.38 18.72 -14.89
N CYS A 195 34.21 19.63 -15.39
CA CYS A 195 34.72 19.59 -16.77
C CYS A 195 36.24 19.52 -16.81
N THR A 196 36.77 18.78 -17.79
CA THR A 196 38.19 18.77 -18.11
C THR A 196 38.57 20.01 -18.92
N LYS A 197 39.87 20.26 -19.04
CA LYS A 197 40.39 21.36 -19.84
C LYS A 197 39.98 21.24 -21.31
N GLU A 198 40.06 20.03 -21.82
CA GLU A 198 39.72 19.66 -23.20
C GLU A 198 38.22 19.85 -23.47
N GLU A 199 37.36 19.50 -22.51
CA GLU A 199 35.90 19.70 -22.61
C GLU A 199 35.54 21.19 -22.62
N LEU A 200 36.14 22.00 -21.75
CA LEU A 200 35.90 23.44 -21.72
C LEU A 200 36.48 24.15 -22.96
N GLU A 201 37.61 23.66 -23.48
CA GLU A 201 38.20 24.13 -24.73
C GLU A 201 37.32 23.80 -25.94
N ALA A 202 36.62 22.67 -25.96
CA ALA A 202 35.68 22.31 -27.01
C ALA A 202 34.38 23.14 -26.97
N LEU A 203 33.95 23.54 -25.78
CA LEU A 203 32.75 24.36 -25.58
C LEU A 203 32.97 25.86 -25.81
N THR A 204 34.23 26.31 -26.00
CA THR A 204 34.58 27.73 -26.13
C THR A 204 35.55 28.01 -27.28
N HIS A 205 35.45 29.18 -27.92
CA HIS A 205 36.41 29.64 -28.93
C HIS A 205 37.16 30.90 -28.47
N VAL A 206 38.35 31.12 -29.03
CA VAL A 206 39.22 32.27 -28.70
C VAL A 206 38.74 33.54 -29.36
N VAL A 207 38.74 34.64 -28.59
CA VAL A 207 38.50 36.00 -29.09
C VAL A 207 39.83 36.74 -29.23
N ILE A 208 40.06 37.29 -30.41
CA ILE A 208 41.25 38.08 -30.73
C ILE A 208 40.88 39.56 -30.75
N HIS A 209 41.73 40.40 -30.15
CA HIS A 209 41.54 41.84 -30.18
C HIS A 209 41.62 42.36 -31.63
N PRO A 210 40.58 43.03 -32.14
CA PRO A 210 40.49 43.39 -33.56
C PRO A 210 41.63 44.30 -34.03
N VAL A 211 42.20 45.11 -33.12
CA VAL A 211 43.29 46.05 -33.43
C VAL A 211 44.69 45.54 -33.03
N ARG A 212 44.81 44.68 -32.01
CA ARG A 212 46.12 44.30 -31.44
C ARG A 212 46.56 42.91 -31.89
N GLY A 213 45.67 42.11 -32.48
CA GLY A 213 45.97 40.74 -32.91
C GLY A 213 46.26 39.77 -31.76
N THR A 214 46.15 40.21 -30.51
CA THR A 214 46.40 39.40 -29.31
C THR A 214 45.12 38.74 -28.82
N GLU A 215 45.21 37.52 -28.33
CA GLU A 215 44.12 36.85 -27.58
C GLU A 215 43.70 37.71 -26.37
N ILE A 216 42.39 37.90 -26.21
CA ILE A 216 41.81 38.70 -25.12
C ILE A 216 40.83 37.92 -24.23
N GLY A 217 40.46 36.70 -24.63
CA GLY A 217 39.59 35.81 -23.86
C GLY A 217 38.99 34.69 -24.70
N ARG A 218 38.02 33.96 -24.14
CA ARG A 218 37.25 32.91 -24.84
C ARG A 218 35.74 33.09 -24.61
N VAL A 219 34.90 32.61 -25.52
CA VAL A 219 33.42 32.64 -25.41
C VAL A 219 32.82 31.28 -25.70
N PHE A 220 31.71 30.96 -25.06
CA PHE A 220 30.98 29.71 -25.31
C PHE A 220 30.45 29.65 -26.74
N ASN A 221 30.41 28.45 -27.32
CA ASN A 221 29.90 28.23 -28.68
C ASN A 221 28.36 28.20 -28.75
N ASP A 222 27.66 28.00 -27.64
CA ASP A 222 26.18 27.91 -27.59
C ASP A 222 25.51 29.31 -27.60
N PRO A 223 24.69 29.63 -28.62
CA PRO A 223 24.01 30.93 -28.72
C PRO A 223 23.01 31.22 -27.59
N LYS A 224 22.38 30.21 -26.98
CA LYS A 224 21.43 30.41 -25.87
C LYS A 224 22.13 30.85 -24.60
N ILE A 225 23.34 30.30 -24.36
CA ILE A 225 24.21 30.73 -23.25
C ILE A 225 24.68 32.17 -23.46
N GLN A 226 24.84 32.59 -24.72
CA GLN A 226 25.17 33.97 -25.07
C GLN A 226 23.98 34.93 -24.85
N GLU A 227 22.75 34.57 -25.23
CA GLU A 227 21.57 35.46 -25.15
C GLU A 227 20.98 35.67 -23.74
N GLU A 228 21.02 34.68 -22.84
CA GLU A 228 20.25 34.71 -21.59
C GLU A 228 20.87 35.49 -20.41
N ASP A 229 22.18 35.78 -20.40
CA ASP A 229 22.80 36.70 -19.43
C ASP A 229 23.98 37.46 -20.07
N PRO A 230 23.89 38.79 -20.28
CA PRO A 230 24.97 39.61 -20.83
C PRO A 230 26.30 39.54 -20.05
N ARG A 231 26.30 39.03 -18.80
CA ARG A 231 27.51 38.81 -18.00
C ARG A 231 28.25 37.49 -18.34
N PHE A 232 27.61 36.55 -19.03
CA PHE A 232 28.22 35.33 -19.57
C PHE A 232 28.96 35.54 -20.90
N HIS A 233 28.76 36.69 -21.55
CA HIS A 233 29.62 37.14 -22.66
C HIS A 233 31.09 37.32 -22.23
N LEU A 234 31.38 37.27 -20.93
CA LEU A 234 32.70 37.46 -20.35
C LEU A 234 33.11 36.22 -19.54
N ILE A 235 33.53 35.15 -20.21
CA ILE A 235 34.78 34.51 -19.77
C ILE A 235 35.93 35.46 -20.20
N GLY A 236 35.95 36.66 -19.60
CA GLY A 236 36.92 37.74 -19.79
C GLY A 236 36.98 38.34 -21.20
N TYR A 237 36.91 39.64 -21.43
CA TYR A 237 37.97 40.58 -21.07
C TYR A 237 38.70 40.16 -19.78
N GLN A 238 39.82 39.41 -19.91
CA GLN A 238 40.84 39.11 -18.87
C GLN A 238 40.82 37.78 -18.06
N PHE A 239 40.35 36.62 -18.55
CA PHE A 239 40.55 35.34 -17.80
C PHE A 239 41.08 34.19 -18.67
N SER A 240 42.05 33.42 -18.16
CA SER A 240 42.58 32.20 -18.79
C SER A 240 41.66 30.99 -18.59
N ILE A 241 41.77 29.98 -19.46
CA ILE A 241 41.07 28.67 -19.32
C ILE A 241 41.29 28.07 -17.95
N ASP A 242 42.53 28.09 -17.45
CA ASP A 242 42.86 27.52 -16.15
C ASP A 242 42.13 28.24 -15.00
N THR A 243 41.87 29.54 -15.14
CA THR A 243 41.09 30.31 -14.16
C THR A 243 39.60 29.97 -14.21
N ALA A 244 39.05 29.76 -15.41
CA ALA A 244 37.66 29.36 -15.61
C ALA A 244 37.40 27.94 -15.09
N LEU A 245 38.27 26.98 -15.43
CA LEU A 245 38.24 25.60 -14.92
C LEU A 245 38.27 25.56 -13.40
N ARG A 246 39.19 26.32 -12.78
CA ARG A 246 39.27 26.41 -11.32
C ARG A 246 37.95 26.87 -10.71
N ARG A 247 37.33 27.94 -11.23
CA ARG A 247 36.06 28.46 -10.71
C ARG A 247 34.89 27.49 -10.88
N ILE A 248 34.85 26.79 -12.01
CA ILE A 248 33.83 25.78 -12.30
C ILE A 248 33.96 24.60 -11.32
N ASN A 249 35.18 24.09 -11.14
CA ASN A 249 35.47 23.01 -10.21
C ASN A 249 35.25 23.42 -8.75
N ASP A 250 35.64 24.63 -8.34
CA ASP A 250 35.36 25.17 -7.01
C ASP A 250 33.84 25.26 -6.76
N ARG A 251 33.05 25.67 -7.76
CA ARG A 251 31.58 25.69 -7.67
C ARG A 251 31.00 24.28 -7.51
N ALA A 252 31.49 23.31 -8.28
CA ALA A 252 31.04 21.92 -8.19
C ALA A 252 31.32 21.35 -6.79
N LYS A 253 32.52 21.60 -6.26
CA LYS A 253 32.92 21.26 -4.88
C LYS A 253 32.01 21.90 -3.82
N HIS A 254 31.71 23.20 -3.94
CA HIS A 254 30.80 23.90 -3.03
C HIS A 254 29.38 23.31 -3.03
N VAL A 255 28.85 22.94 -4.20
CA VAL A 255 27.51 22.35 -4.31
C VAL A 255 27.47 20.96 -3.71
N GLU A 256 28.47 20.13 -4.00
CA GLU A 256 28.56 18.80 -3.41
C GLU A 256 28.69 18.87 -1.89
N PHE A 257 29.55 19.76 -1.39
CA PHE A 257 29.67 20.04 0.03
C PHE A 257 28.32 20.42 0.67
N LYS A 258 27.58 21.34 0.04
CA LYS A 258 26.25 21.75 0.50
C LYS A 258 25.27 20.58 0.52
N ASN A 259 25.31 19.71 -0.49
CA ASN A 259 24.44 18.53 -0.54
C ASN A 259 24.80 17.54 0.57
N TYR A 260 26.06 17.15 0.69
CA TYR A 260 26.56 16.25 1.74
C TYR A 260 26.12 16.72 3.14
N LEU A 261 26.28 18.01 3.39
CA LEU A 261 25.98 18.61 4.67
C LEU A 261 24.48 18.71 4.97
N ASN A 262 23.67 19.03 3.96
CA ASN A 262 22.21 18.95 4.09
C ASN A 262 21.79 17.51 4.36
N ASP A 263 22.37 16.54 3.68
CA ASP A 263 22.04 15.13 3.83
C ASP A 263 22.37 14.63 5.24
N TYR A 264 23.56 14.97 5.73
CA TYR A 264 23.99 14.66 7.08
C TYR A 264 23.09 15.30 8.15
N LEU A 265 22.74 16.59 7.98
CA LEU A 265 21.87 17.29 8.92
C LEU A 265 20.45 16.73 8.87
N GLU A 266 19.91 16.47 7.68
CA GLU A 266 18.57 15.92 7.48
C GLU A 266 18.43 14.53 8.12
N GLN A 267 19.45 13.67 7.99
CA GLN A 267 19.48 12.39 8.70
C GLN A 267 19.41 12.57 10.22
N THR A 268 20.16 13.53 10.76
CA THR A 268 20.16 13.86 12.18
C THR A 268 18.78 14.38 12.62
N PHE A 269 18.15 15.22 11.82
CA PHE A 269 16.81 15.70 12.07
C PHE A 269 15.77 14.59 12.00
N ASN A 270 15.88 13.68 11.04
CA ASN A 270 15.00 12.53 10.87
C ASN A 270 14.99 11.64 12.13
N ILE A 271 16.18 11.35 12.68
CA ILE A 271 16.34 10.61 13.93
C ILE A 271 15.64 11.34 15.09
N VAL A 272 15.90 12.64 15.26
CA VAL A 272 15.30 13.42 16.37
C VAL A 272 13.78 13.56 16.21
N ARG A 273 13.28 13.67 14.98
CA ARG A 273 11.84 13.68 14.67
C ARG A 273 11.19 12.37 15.07
N GLN A 274 11.78 11.25 14.67
CA GLN A 274 11.30 9.92 14.98
C GLN A 274 11.30 9.68 16.50
N GLN A 275 12.37 10.08 17.19
CA GLN A 275 12.49 9.96 18.64
C GLN A 275 11.36 10.70 19.37
N ARG A 276 11.02 11.92 18.94
CA ARG A 276 9.91 12.69 19.52
C ARG A 276 8.56 12.08 19.24
N TYR A 277 8.35 11.63 18.02
CA TYR A 277 7.11 10.96 17.64
C TYR A 277 6.86 9.76 18.55
N ASN A 278 7.89 8.95 18.81
CA ASN A 278 7.83 7.84 19.74
C ASN A 278 7.51 8.33 21.18
N GLN A 279 8.18 9.37 21.68
CA GLN A 279 7.95 9.92 23.02
C GLN A 279 6.56 10.54 23.22
N ASP A 280 6.02 11.23 22.22
CA ASP A 280 4.71 11.84 22.30
C ASP A 280 3.59 10.79 22.25
N ARG A 281 3.84 9.63 21.62
CA ARG A 281 2.97 8.45 21.71
C ARG A 281 2.96 7.85 23.12
N ASP A 282 4.07 7.88 23.84
CA ASP A 282 4.17 7.34 25.20
C ASP A 282 3.48 8.21 26.26
N LYS A 283 3.39 9.52 26.04
CA LYS A 283 2.75 10.47 26.98
C LYS A 283 1.22 10.39 27.03
N GLN A 284 0.58 9.52 26.23
CA GLN A 284 -0.88 9.38 26.26
C GLN A 284 -1.33 8.62 27.53
N THR A 285 -1.98 9.34 28.46
CA THR A 285 -2.15 8.98 29.88
C THR A 285 -3.31 8.04 30.23
N ARG A 286 -3.93 7.35 29.26
CA ARG A 286 -4.95 6.30 29.52
C ARG A 286 -4.45 4.96 28.99
N ALA A 287 -5.00 3.85 29.53
CA ALA A 287 -4.65 2.47 29.20
C ALA A 287 -4.21 2.32 27.73
N LYS A 288 -2.96 1.91 27.54
CA LYS A 288 -2.27 1.98 26.25
C LYS A 288 -2.96 1.03 25.25
N ALA A 289 -3.03 1.42 23.98
CA ALA A 289 -3.67 0.58 22.95
C ALA A 289 -3.00 -0.79 22.77
N TRP A 290 -1.77 -0.96 23.26
CA TRP A 290 -1.00 -2.20 23.22
C TRP A 290 -0.97 -2.96 24.56
N GLU A 291 -1.63 -2.47 25.61
CA GLU A 291 -1.77 -3.21 26.86
C GLU A 291 -2.85 -4.29 26.75
N THR A 292 -2.57 -5.44 27.37
CA THR A 292 -3.52 -6.55 27.48
C THR A 292 -4.71 -6.12 28.32
N LYS A 293 -5.92 -6.26 27.78
CA LYS A 293 -7.14 -5.93 28.51
C LYS A 293 -7.35 -6.88 29.68
N LYS A 294 -7.63 -6.33 30.87
CA LYS A 294 -7.76 -7.12 32.11
C LYS A 294 -8.95 -8.08 32.10
N ASN A 295 -10.04 -7.73 31.42
CA ASN A 295 -11.28 -8.52 31.39
C ASN A 295 -11.79 -8.64 29.93
N ILE A 296 -11.70 -9.85 29.36
CA ILE A 296 -12.34 -10.24 28.09
C ILE A 296 -13.52 -11.16 28.42
N ASN A 297 -14.66 -10.96 27.74
CA ASN A 297 -15.84 -11.79 27.96
C ASN A 297 -15.64 -13.19 27.35
N LYS A 298 -16.42 -14.19 27.81
CA LYS A 298 -16.23 -15.58 27.39
C LYS A 298 -16.44 -15.80 25.88
N GLU A 299 -17.41 -15.11 25.28
CA GLU A 299 -17.72 -15.24 23.85
C GLU A 299 -16.55 -14.75 22.98
N THR A 300 -16.02 -13.57 23.27
CA THR A 300 -14.85 -12.99 22.60
C THR A 300 -13.61 -13.83 22.82
N GLN A 301 -13.40 -14.36 24.03
CA GLN A 301 -12.28 -15.27 24.32
C GLN A 301 -12.38 -16.56 23.47
N GLN A 302 -13.57 -17.15 23.35
CA GLN A 302 -13.78 -18.34 22.53
C GLN A 302 -13.52 -18.08 21.04
N VAL A 303 -13.87 -16.89 20.52
CA VAL A 303 -13.52 -16.49 19.15
C VAL A 303 -12.01 -16.34 18.99
N MET A 304 -11.33 -15.71 19.95
CA MET A 304 -9.88 -15.55 19.94
C MET A 304 -9.15 -16.91 19.94
N ASP A 305 -9.59 -17.84 20.78
CA ASP A 305 -8.94 -19.15 20.94
C ASP A 305 -9.11 -20.05 19.70
N ASN A 306 -10.25 -19.93 19.02
CA ASN A 306 -10.56 -20.72 17.82
C ASN A 306 -10.08 -20.08 16.51
N SER A 307 -9.62 -18.83 16.55
CA SER A 307 -9.21 -18.08 15.37
C SER A 307 -7.92 -18.66 14.75
N PRO A 308 -7.88 -18.94 13.43
CA PRO A 308 -6.62 -19.26 12.75
C PRO A 308 -5.57 -18.14 12.86
N LEU A 309 -5.96 -16.88 13.05
CA LEU A 309 -5.02 -15.77 13.24
C LEU A 309 -4.18 -15.94 14.51
N ALA A 310 -4.68 -16.63 15.54
CA ALA A 310 -3.93 -16.92 16.76
C ALA A 310 -2.72 -17.84 16.53
N LYS A 311 -2.69 -18.57 15.40
CA LYS A 311 -1.54 -19.40 14.98
C LYS A 311 -0.54 -18.61 14.13
N THR A 312 -1.01 -17.62 13.39
CA THR A 312 -0.21 -16.78 12.46
C THR A 312 0.49 -15.64 13.19
N PHE A 313 -0.23 -14.95 14.07
CA PHE A 313 0.28 -13.85 14.90
C PHE A 313 0.80 -14.38 16.25
N SER A 314 1.72 -13.65 16.87
CA SER A 314 2.29 -14.01 18.18
C SER A 314 1.22 -14.04 19.27
N LYS A 315 0.23 -13.15 19.17
CA LYS A 315 -0.98 -13.11 19.96
C LYS A 315 -2.10 -12.43 19.16
N LEU A 316 -3.33 -12.90 19.32
CA LEU A 316 -4.55 -12.20 18.88
C LEU A 316 -5.26 -11.66 20.12
N GLU A 317 -5.73 -10.42 20.09
CA GLU A 317 -6.60 -9.87 21.14
C GLU A 317 -7.74 -9.07 20.51
N ILE A 318 -8.98 -9.51 20.77
CA ILE A 318 -10.21 -8.87 20.31
C ILE A 318 -10.86 -8.18 21.51
N ASP A 319 -11.16 -6.89 21.41
CA ASP A 319 -11.91 -6.18 22.44
C ASP A 319 -13.39 -6.62 22.46
N ASN A 320 -14.01 -6.69 23.64
CA ASN A 320 -15.44 -6.99 23.81
C ASN A 320 -16.38 -6.08 22.98
N ASP A 321 -15.93 -4.88 22.63
CA ASP A 321 -16.70 -3.91 21.84
C ASP A 321 -16.62 -4.15 20.31
N VAL A 322 -15.84 -5.14 19.86
CA VAL A 322 -15.67 -5.50 18.44
C VAL A 322 -16.91 -6.21 17.92
N ASP A 323 -17.30 -5.90 16.67
CA ASP A 323 -18.33 -6.65 15.97
C ASP A 323 -17.82 -8.04 15.57
N LEU A 324 -18.09 -9.04 16.41
CA LEU A 324 -17.71 -10.43 16.16
C LEU A 324 -18.34 -11.00 14.87
N LYS A 325 -19.47 -10.46 14.40
CA LYS A 325 -20.05 -10.88 13.12
C LYS A 325 -19.23 -10.38 11.93
N GLY A 326 -18.75 -9.13 12.00
CA GLY A 326 -17.85 -8.56 10.99
C GLY A 326 -16.45 -9.17 11.02
N PHE A 327 -16.01 -9.67 12.19
CA PHE A 327 -14.69 -10.27 12.38
C PHE A 327 -14.45 -11.48 11.45
N GLY A 328 -15.44 -12.34 11.21
CA GLY A 328 -15.24 -13.53 10.37
C GLY A 328 -14.86 -13.22 8.91
N SER A 329 -15.39 -12.15 8.33
CA SER A 329 -14.99 -11.69 6.99
C SER A 329 -13.59 -11.09 6.99
N PHE A 330 -13.28 -10.27 8.00
CA PHE A 330 -11.94 -9.74 8.21
C PHE A 330 -10.90 -10.85 8.37
N GLU A 331 -11.19 -11.87 9.19
CA GLU A 331 -10.27 -12.96 9.50
C GLU A 331 -9.88 -13.76 8.26
N ARG A 332 -10.85 -14.11 7.42
CA ARG A 332 -10.59 -14.87 6.18
C ARG A 332 -9.75 -14.07 5.19
N GLU A 333 -10.07 -12.79 5.01
CA GLU A 333 -9.31 -11.93 4.11
C GLU A 333 -7.88 -11.73 4.62
N MET A 334 -7.75 -11.44 5.93
CA MET A 334 -6.47 -11.28 6.61
C MET A 334 -5.60 -12.54 6.47
N MET A 335 -6.15 -13.73 6.73
CA MET A 335 -5.40 -14.99 6.60
C MET A 335 -4.84 -15.22 5.19
N ASN A 336 -5.62 -14.90 4.16
CA ASN A 336 -5.15 -15.02 2.77
C ASN A 336 -4.03 -14.02 2.47
N LEU A 337 -4.20 -12.77 2.92
CA LEU A 337 -3.25 -11.70 2.69
C LEU A 337 -1.90 -11.96 3.40
N VAL A 338 -1.93 -12.24 4.70
CA VAL A 338 -0.71 -12.41 5.53
C VAL A 338 0.12 -13.63 5.14
N HIS A 339 -0.49 -14.61 4.48
CA HIS A 339 0.25 -15.75 3.94
C HIS A 339 1.24 -15.33 2.86
N ASP A 340 0.85 -14.35 2.05
CA ASP A 340 1.59 -13.91 0.86
C ASP A 340 2.43 -12.65 1.10
N LEU A 341 2.12 -11.87 2.14
CA LEU A 341 2.89 -10.70 2.57
C LEU A 341 4.38 -11.04 2.86
N PRO A 342 5.29 -10.06 2.76
CA PRO A 342 6.70 -10.24 3.10
C PRO A 342 6.85 -10.75 4.53
N LYS A 343 7.67 -11.79 4.72
CA LYS A 343 7.89 -12.42 6.03
C LYS A 343 9.29 -12.10 6.53
N VAL A 344 9.39 -11.79 7.82
CA VAL A 344 10.67 -11.67 8.52
C VAL A 344 11.02 -13.08 9.03
N TYR A 345 12.17 -13.63 8.61
CA TYR A 345 12.54 -15.02 8.86
C TYR A 345 12.43 -15.42 10.36
N ASN A 346 11.88 -16.62 10.62
CA ASN A 346 11.84 -17.29 11.92
C ASN A 346 11.13 -16.55 13.07
N THR A 347 10.25 -15.61 12.77
CA THR A 347 9.43 -14.92 13.78
C THR A 347 7.94 -15.06 13.49
N LYS A 348 7.13 -15.24 14.54
CA LYS A 348 5.67 -15.05 14.41
C LYS A 348 5.41 -13.58 14.10
N LEU A 349 4.31 -13.29 13.39
CA LEU A 349 3.87 -11.91 13.16
C LEU A 349 3.60 -11.19 14.50
N PRO A 350 3.57 -9.84 14.51
CA PRO A 350 3.33 -9.04 15.72
C PRO A 350 2.02 -9.41 16.43
N THR A 351 1.81 -8.95 17.65
CA THR A 351 0.52 -9.11 18.33
C THR A 351 -0.54 -8.33 17.56
N LEU A 352 -1.60 -8.99 17.08
CA LEU A 352 -2.72 -8.33 16.43
C LEU A 352 -3.79 -7.98 17.46
N ARG A 353 -4.14 -6.69 17.57
CA ARG A 353 -5.18 -6.20 18.48
C ARG A 353 -6.30 -5.50 17.71
N LEU A 354 -7.53 -5.98 17.87
CA LEU A 354 -8.73 -5.33 17.31
C LEU A 354 -9.46 -4.61 18.44
N ARG A 355 -9.50 -3.27 18.42
CA ARG A 355 -10.07 -2.45 19.52
C ARG A 355 -10.47 -1.06 19.06
N LYS A 356 -11.04 -0.24 19.94
CA LYS A 356 -11.27 1.19 19.67
C LYS A 356 -10.00 2.01 19.93
N LEU A 357 -9.57 2.82 18.98
CA LEU A 357 -8.37 3.67 19.11
C LEU A 357 -8.69 5.14 19.42
N GLY A 358 -9.87 5.43 19.97
CA GLY A 358 -10.45 6.77 20.10
C GLY A 358 -9.59 7.85 20.79
N ASN A 359 -8.62 7.46 21.63
CA ASN A 359 -7.68 8.40 22.27
C ASN A 359 -6.52 8.81 21.35
N TYR A 360 -6.14 7.94 20.42
CA TYR A 360 -5.03 8.13 19.48
C TYR A 360 -5.48 8.84 18.18
N LYS A 361 -6.80 8.96 17.95
CA LYS A 361 -7.41 9.52 16.71
C LYS A 361 -6.85 8.89 15.42
N ALA A 362 -6.46 7.62 15.48
CA ALA A 362 -5.84 6.89 14.38
C ALA A 362 -6.72 5.71 13.94
N ALA A 363 -6.60 5.32 12.67
CA ALA A 363 -7.23 4.13 12.10
C ALA A 363 -6.50 2.84 12.50
N GLY A 364 -5.17 2.91 12.64
CA GLY A 364 -4.31 1.84 13.10
C GLY A 364 -3.18 2.38 13.97
N LEU A 365 -2.40 1.48 14.55
CA LEU A 365 -1.21 1.79 15.31
C LEU A 365 -0.26 0.58 15.38
N TYR A 366 0.92 0.70 14.80
CA TYR A 366 2.04 -0.21 15.05
C TYR A 366 2.90 0.27 16.21
N VAL A 367 3.18 -0.61 17.17
CA VAL A 367 4.01 -0.37 18.36
C VAL A 367 5.15 -1.40 18.36
N PRO A 368 6.41 -0.98 18.18
CA PRO A 368 7.56 -1.87 18.31
C PRO A 368 7.68 -2.44 19.74
N GLN A 369 8.40 -3.55 19.87
CA GLN A 369 8.78 -4.04 21.20
C GLN A 369 9.84 -3.13 21.83
N PHE A 370 9.49 -2.46 22.91
CA PHE A 370 10.41 -1.79 23.81
C PHE A 370 10.36 -2.50 25.17
N GLY A 371 11.50 -2.60 25.86
CA GLY A 371 11.61 -3.31 27.15
C GLY A 371 10.79 -2.72 28.32
N ASP A 372 9.85 -1.83 28.04
CA ASP A 372 8.91 -1.20 28.98
C ASP A 372 7.60 -2.01 29.18
N GLY A 373 7.54 -3.23 28.63
CA GLY A 373 6.34 -4.06 28.65
C GLY A 373 5.44 -3.89 27.42
N SER A 374 5.85 -3.09 26.42
CA SER A 374 5.24 -3.11 25.09
C SER A 374 5.50 -4.44 24.38
N THR A 375 4.45 -5.00 23.78
CA THR A 375 4.57 -6.13 22.86
C THR A 375 4.68 -5.57 21.45
N ASP A 376 5.54 -6.14 20.61
CA ASP A 376 5.50 -5.90 19.16
C ASP A 376 4.06 -6.09 18.67
N THR A 377 3.36 -5.01 18.27
CA THR A 377 1.89 -4.98 18.17
C THR A 377 1.42 -4.17 16.97
N ILE A 378 0.49 -4.74 16.21
CA ILE A 378 -0.40 -4.00 15.30
C ILE A 378 -1.78 -3.90 15.94
N ALA A 379 -2.23 -2.68 16.23
CA ALA A 379 -3.57 -2.41 16.74
C ALA A 379 -4.41 -1.72 15.65
N LEU A 380 -5.61 -2.23 15.37
CA LEU A 380 -6.51 -1.69 14.36
C LEU A 380 -7.80 -1.20 15.01
N ASP A 381 -8.29 -0.02 14.58
CA ASP A 381 -9.57 0.50 15.02
C ASP A 381 -10.73 -0.31 14.41
N PHE A 382 -11.33 -1.17 15.22
CA PHE A 382 -12.39 -2.07 14.79
C PHE A 382 -13.72 -1.68 15.45
N ARG A 383 -14.33 -0.59 14.98
CA ARG A 383 -15.66 -0.11 15.41
C ARG A 383 -16.78 -0.70 14.57
N LYS A 384 -18.01 -0.79 15.11
CA LYS A 384 -19.22 -0.92 14.30
C LYS A 384 -19.37 0.33 13.40
N ALA A 385 -19.71 0.13 12.13
CA ALA A 385 -20.08 1.22 11.23
C ALA A 385 -21.15 2.10 11.90
N ARG A 386 -20.98 3.43 11.83
CA ARG A 386 -21.84 4.40 12.53
C ARG A 386 -23.22 4.57 11.87
N THR A 387 -23.38 4.07 10.63
CA THR A 387 -24.57 4.26 9.80
C THR A 387 -24.78 3.03 8.91
N GLU A 388 -26.03 2.60 8.72
CA GLU A 388 -26.38 1.58 7.72
C GLU A 388 -26.02 2.12 6.33
N GLY A 389 -25.16 1.40 5.59
CA GLY A 389 -24.71 1.79 4.24
C GLY A 389 -23.27 2.29 4.15
N GLU A 390 -22.58 2.56 5.26
CA GLU A 390 -21.14 2.86 5.30
C GLU A 390 -20.37 1.65 5.87
N HIS A 391 -20.37 0.55 5.14
CA HIS A 391 -19.66 -0.66 5.58
C HIS A 391 -18.33 -0.77 4.82
N LEU A 392 -17.24 -0.53 5.57
CA LEU A 392 -15.80 -0.46 5.22
C LEU A 392 -15.20 0.93 5.00
N LYS A 393 -15.97 1.95 4.56
CA LYS A 393 -15.46 3.33 4.57
C LYS A 393 -15.30 3.81 6.02
N GLY A 394 -14.07 3.98 6.48
CA GLY A 394 -13.77 4.48 7.83
C GLY A 394 -13.62 3.41 8.91
N LEU A 395 -13.49 2.12 8.53
CA LEU A 395 -13.02 1.08 9.44
C LEU A 395 -11.49 1.12 9.51
N GLY A 396 -10.92 1.09 10.71
CA GLY A 396 -9.48 1.14 10.92
C GLY A 396 -8.71 -0.02 10.28
N VAL A 397 -9.39 -1.10 9.90
CA VAL A 397 -8.79 -2.24 9.19
C VAL A 397 -8.15 -1.88 7.85
N GLN A 398 -8.58 -0.78 7.22
CA GLN A 398 -8.00 -0.27 5.97
C GLN A 398 -6.56 0.25 6.15
N SER A 399 -6.16 0.53 7.39
CA SER A 399 -4.78 0.92 7.72
C SER A 399 -3.83 -0.27 7.86
N PHE A 400 -4.31 -1.52 7.73
CA PHE A 400 -3.47 -2.69 8.03
C PHE A 400 -2.18 -2.73 7.20
N ILE A 401 -2.25 -2.47 5.89
CA ILE A 401 -1.03 -2.44 5.05
C ILE A 401 -0.07 -1.33 5.49
N HIS A 402 -0.59 -0.18 5.93
CA HIS A 402 0.22 0.90 6.49
C HIS A 402 0.97 0.44 7.76
N GLU A 403 0.24 -0.13 8.73
CA GLU A 403 0.84 -0.63 9.97
C GLU A 403 1.80 -1.80 9.73
N TYR A 404 1.51 -2.64 8.73
CA TYR A 404 2.41 -3.70 8.30
C TYR A 404 3.70 -3.12 7.67
N GLY A 405 3.61 -2.00 6.97
CA GLY A 405 4.76 -1.24 6.48
C GLY A 405 5.66 -0.80 7.63
N HIS A 406 5.11 -0.26 8.72
CA HIS A 406 5.88 0.07 9.92
C HIS A 406 6.52 -1.15 10.59
N TYR A 407 5.81 -2.29 10.62
CA TYR A 407 6.36 -3.55 11.11
C TYR A 407 7.60 -3.98 10.31
N LEU A 408 7.51 -3.95 8.98
CA LEU A 408 8.62 -4.30 8.09
C LEU A 408 9.80 -3.33 8.24
N ASP A 409 9.52 -2.03 8.30
CA ASP A 409 10.52 -0.97 8.48
C ASP A 409 11.41 -1.25 9.70
N ASN A 410 10.76 -1.62 10.82
CA ASN A 410 11.42 -1.89 12.08
C ASN A 410 12.16 -3.24 12.11
N HIS A 411 11.54 -4.32 11.61
CA HIS A 411 12.09 -5.67 11.75
C HIS A 411 13.18 -6.01 10.74
N LEU A 412 13.09 -5.42 9.53
CA LEU A 412 14.13 -5.52 8.50
C LEU A 412 15.20 -4.43 8.67
N GLY A 413 15.11 -3.65 9.75
CA GLY A 413 16.07 -2.59 10.09
C GLY A 413 17.51 -3.08 10.18
N THR A 414 18.44 -2.17 9.89
CA THR A 414 19.87 -2.45 9.88
C THR A 414 20.47 -2.39 11.28
N PRO A 415 21.41 -3.29 11.64
CA PRO A 415 22.18 -3.14 12.87
C PRO A 415 22.87 -1.78 12.93
N ILE A 416 22.95 -1.19 14.13
CA ILE A 416 23.64 0.09 14.34
C ILE A 416 25.15 -0.07 14.04
N GLU A 417 25.76 -1.17 14.47
CA GLU A 417 27.12 -1.62 14.11
C GLU A 417 27.20 -3.15 14.16
N GLU A 418 28.12 -3.72 13.38
CA GLU A 418 28.42 -5.15 13.40
C GLU A 418 28.91 -5.57 14.81
N GLY A 419 28.18 -6.47 15.47
CA GLY A 419 28.52 -6.97 16.81
C GLY A 419 28.00 -6.15 18.01
N LYS A 420 27.18 -5.10 17.81
CA LYS A 420 26.48 -4.39 18.90
C LYS A 420 24.98 -4.67 18.90
N SER A 421 24.37 -4.61 20.09
CA SER A 421 22.92 -4.70 20.26
C SER A 421 22.24 -3.42 19.76
N GLY A 422 21.18 -3.54 18.95
CA GLY A 422 20.40 -2.40 18.47
C GLY A 422 20.25 -2.41 16.94
N LYS A 423 19.03 -2.12 16.47
CA LYS A 423 18.70 -1.98 15.04
C LYS A 423 17.97 -0.66 14.83
N VAL A 424 18.24 -0.01 13.71
CA VAL A 424 17.51 1.18 13.25
C VAL A 424 16.59 0.82 12.11
N ASP A 425 15.41 1.43 12.08
CA ASP A 425 14.42 1.22 11.03
C ASP A 425 15.02 1.51 9.64
N LEU A 426 14.59 0.76 8.61
CA LEU A 426 15.07 0.95 7.22
C LEU A 426 14.87 2.39 6.72
N SER A 427 13.82 3.07 7.18
CA SER A 427 13.49 4.45 6.86
C SER A 427 14.50 5.47 7.40
N ILE A 428 15.31 5.09 8.39
CA ILE A 428 16.41 5.89 8.95
C ILE A 428 17.73 5.63 8.21
N SER A 429 17.79 4.61 7.35
CA SER A 429 19.00 4.29 6.58
C SER A 429 19.39 5.41 5.62
N THR A 430 20.68 5.48 5.26
CA THR A 430 21.18 6.46 4.30
C THR A 430 20.52 6.30 2.92
N LYS A 431 20.17 5.07 2.52
CA LYS A 431 19.51 4.78 1.23
C LYS A 431 18.10 5.35 1.15
N PHE A 432 17.33 5.32 2.26
CA PHE A 432 15.96 5.84 2.29
C PHE A 432 15.90 7.35 2.58
N SER A 433 16.98 7.94 3.11
CA SER A 433 17.05 9.37 3.40
C SER A 433 16.88 10.24 2.14
N ASP A 434 17.35 9.79 0.97
CA ASP A 434 17.19 10.53 -0.29
C ASP A 434 15.72 10.63 -0.70
N ILE A 435 14.98 9.52 -0.57
CA ILE A 435 13.52 9.46 -0.79
C ILE A 435 12.81 10.40 0.17
N THR A 436 13.17 10.35 1.46
CA THR A 436 12.57 11.20 2.51
C THR A 436 12.73 12.68 2.19
N ARG A 437 13.92 13.09 1.74
CA ARG A 437 14.23 14.48 1.40
C ARG A 437 13.42 14.96 0.19
N GLU A 438 13.38 14.17 -0.87
CA GLU A 438 12.63 14.50 -2.08
C GLU A 438 11.12 14.55 -1.82
N TYR A 439 10.60 13.58 -1.06
CA TYR A 439 9.21 13.56 -0.62
C TYR A 439 8.83 14.85 0.12
N ARG A 440 9.65 15.29 1.09
CA ARG A 440 9.37 16.51 1.86
C ARG A 440 9.34 17.76 0.99
N ARG A 441 10.30 17.91 0.06
CA ARG A 441 10.32 19.02 -0.90
C ARG A 441 9.06 19.07 -1.75
N ASN A 442 8.52 17.90 -2.11
CA ASN A 442 7.27 17.80 -2.85
C ASN A 442 6.07 18.08 -1.96
N LEU A 443 6.07 17.58 -0.72
CA LEU A 443 5.00 17.79 0.26
C LEU A 443 4.73 19.29 0.44
N ASP A 444 5.77 20.10 0.61
CA ASP A 444 5.67 21.56 0.77
C ASP A 444 4.94 22.25 -0.40
N GLN A 445 5.02 21.68 -1.62
CA GLN A 445 4.33 22.20 -2.81
C GLN A 445 2.84 21.85 -2.83
N TYR A 446 2.44 20.73 -2.22
CA TYR A 446 1.07 20.22 -2.23
C TYR A 446 0.29 20.52 -0.93
N THR A 447 0.98 20.81 0.18
CA THR A 447 0.35 21.21 1.45
C THR A 447 0.17 22.74 1.56
N ILE A 448 -0.52 23.38 0.61
CA ILE A 448 -0.88 24.81 0.73
C ILE A 448 -2.35 24.97 1.15
N LYS A 449 -2.59 25.06 2.47
CA LYS A 449 -3.35 26.11 3.17
C LYS A 449 -3.56 25.72 4.64
N LYS A 450 -3.08 26.61 5.52
CA LYS A 450 -3.38 26.68 6.96
C LYS A 450 -4.89 26.51 7.19
N ASP A 451 -5.32 25.39 7.75
CA ASP A 451 -6.53 25.31 8.58
C ASP A 451 -6.69 24.01 9.40
N LYS A 452 -5.71 23.09 9.35
CA LYS A 452 -5.59 22.03 10.36
C LYS A 452 -4.17 22.07 10.89
N GLY A 453 -4.07 22.09 12.22
CA GLY A 453 -2.89 22.54 12.95
C GLY A 453 -1.57 21.91 12.54
N ILE A 454 -0.50 22.52 13.05
CA ILE A 454 0.95 22.26 12.92
C ILE A 454 1.39 20.77 12.84
N GLY A 455 0.50 19.80 13.10
CA GLY A 455 0.77 18.38 13.06
C GLY A 455 0.65 17.64 11.71
N SER A 456 0.08 18.17 10.61
CA SER A 456 -0.08 17.34 9.39
C SER A 456 1.19 17.20 8.54
N ALA A 457 1.82 18.30 8.13
CA ALA A 457 3.08 18.25 7.37
C ALA A 457 4.25 17.73 8.24
N GLU A 458 4.23 18.05 9.54
CA GLU A 458 5.27 17.55 10.46
C GLU A 458 5.22 16.02 10.58
N TYR A 459 4.00 15.46 10.69
CA TYR A 459 3.72 14.03 10.77
C TYR A 459 3.96 13.30 9.44
N PHE A 460 3.44 13.82 8.32
CA PHE A 460 3.64 13.22 7.00
C PHE A 460 5.10 13.18 6.59
N GLY A 461 5.90 14.13 7.07
CA GLY A 461 7.33 14.15 6.86
C GLY A 461 8.13 13.11 7.65
N ILE A 462 7.56 12.40 8.62
CA ILE A 462 8.31 11.44 9.46
C ILE A 462 8.83 10.26 8.60
N PRO A 463 10.09 9.82 8.74
CA PRO A 463 10.66 8.77 7.88
C PRO A 463 9.84 7.46 7.87
N THR A 464 9.46 6.95 9.04
CA THR A 464 8.68 5.69 9.15
C THR A 464 7.31 5.81 8.48
N GLU A 465 6.73 7.01 8.51
CA GLU A 465 5.44 7.34 7.90
C GLU A 465 5.53 7.43 6.37
N ILE A 466 6.64 7.99 5.86
CA ILE A 466 6.94 8.00 4.41
C ILE A 466 7.18 6.58 3.91
N PHE A 467 7.90 5.75 4.68
CA PHE A 467 8.11 4.35 4.36
C PHE A 467 6.81 3.57 4.27
N ALA A 468 5.94 3.66 5.30
CA ALA A 468 4.66 2.97 5.32
C ALA A 468 3.75 3.37 4.15
N ARG A 469 3.64 4.68 3.84
CA ARG A 469 2.88 5.15 2.66
C ARG A 469 3.51 4.71 1.34
N GLY A 470 4.84 4.72 1.25
CA GLY A 470 5.57 4.17 0.12
C GLY A 470 5.21 2.69 -0.10
N PHE A 471 5.14 1.91 0.98
CA PHE A 471 4.79 0.50 0.94
C PHE A 471 3.33 0.27 0.50
N GLU A 472 2.40 1.13 0.94
CA GLU A 472 1.02 1.14 0.43
C GLU A 472 0.98 1.41 -1.08
N LEU A 473 1.74 2.38 -1.59
CA LEU A 473 1.83 2.65 -3.03
C LEU A 473 2.51 1.51 -3.79
N TRP A 474 3.52 0.86 -3.20
CA TRP A 474 4.18 -0.30 -3.82
C TRP A 474 3.20 -1.47 -3.95
N THR A 475 2.49 -1.82 -2.88
CA THR A 475 1.47 -2.88 -2.94
C THR A 475 0.29 -2.51 -3.86
N HIS A 476 -0.18 -1.27 -3.84
CA HIS A 476 -1.33 -0.84 -4.64
C HIS A 476 -0.99 -0.58 -6.12
N ASN A 477 -0.04 0.30 -6.40
CA ASN A 477 0.27 0.76 -7.76
C ASN A 477 1.28 -0.14 -8.47
N HIS A 478 2.33 -0.58 -7.78
CA HIS A 478 3.38 -1.40 -8.39
C HIS A 478 2.95 -2.86 -8.51
N LEU A 479 2.37 -3.44 -7.46
CA LEU A 479 1.92 -4.83 -7.46
C LEU A 479 0.48 -5.02 -7.91
N LYS A 480 -0.33 -3.96 -8.04
CA LYS A 480 -1.75 -4.03 -8.42
C LYS A 480 -2.59 -4.95 -7.51
N MET A 481 -2.20 -5.03 -6.23
CA MET A 481 -2.92 -5.79 -5.21
C MET A 481 -4.25 -5.10 -4.86
N LYS A 482 -5.30 -5.89 -4.61
CA LYS A 482 -6.59 -5.40 -4.12
C LYS A 482 -6.96 -6.09 -2.81
N SER A 483 -7.45 -5.32 -1.84
CA SER A 483 -7.93 -5.82 -0.55
C SER A 483 -8.79 -4.74 0.11
N ASN A 484 -9.78 -5.15 0.92
CA ASN A 484 -10.51 -4.30 1.85
C ASN A 484 -9.66 -3.87 3.08
N LEU A 485 -8.46 -4.44 3.24
CA LEU A 485 -7.46 -4.09 4.26
C LEU A 485 -6.51 -2.97 3.79
N MET A 486 -6.78 -2.40 2.62
CA MET A 486 -6.13 -1.23 2.03
C MET A 486 -7.10 -0.06 1.98
N ASP A 487 -6.57 1.16 1.84
CA ASP A 487 -7.39 2.32 1.58
C ASP A 487 -7.99 2.30 0.16
N ALA A 488 -9.01 3.12 -0.07
CA ALA A 488 -9.65 3.24 -1.35
C ALA A 488 -8.67 3.81 -2.40
N PRO A 489 -8.71 3.33 -3.67
CA PRO A 489 -7.83 3.84 -4.73
C PRO A 489 -7.87 5.36 -4.92
N LYS A 490 -9.00 6.00 -4.57
CA LYS A 490 -9.15 7.46 -4.62
C LYS A 490 -8.29 8.19 -3.58
N ALA A 491 -8.03 7.60 -2.41
CA ALA A 491 -7.19 8.18 -1.36
C ALA A 491 -5.74 8.29 -1.88
N TYR A 492 -5.19 7.20 -2.39
CA TYR A 492 -3.85 7.13 -3.00
C TYR A 492 -3.62 8.09 -4.19
N GLN A 493 -4.70 8.53 -4.85
CA GLN A 493 -4.64 9.47 -5.96
C GLN A 493 -4.76 10.94 -5.52
N ASN A 494 -5.54 11.21 -4.47
CA ASN A 494 -6.01 12.56 -4.19
C ASN A 494 -5.44 13.18 -2.92
N ASP A 495 -5.07 12.37 -1.93
CA ASP A 495 -4.67 12.89 -0.63
C ASP A 495 -3.25 13.49 -0.70
N PRO A 496 -3.00 14.62 0.00
CA PRO A 496 -1.74 15.37 -0.11
C PRO A 496 -0.49 14.53 0.17
N GLU A 497 -0.57 13.63 1.15
CA GLU A 497 0.52 12.73 1.54
C GLU A 497 0.90 11.71 0.45
N TYR A 498 0.00 11.35 -0.47
CA TYR A 498 0.31 10.47 -1.60
C TYR A 498 0.68 11.24 -2.87
N LYS A 499 0.25 12.49 -2.99
CA LYS A 499 0.65 13.39 -4.08
C LYS A 499 2.11 13.83 -4.00
N ALA A 500 2.65 13.92 -2.78
CA ALA A 500 4.07 14.19 -2.57
C ALA A 500 5.00 13.11 -3.17
N PHE A 501 4.49 11.90 -3.40
CA PHE A 501 5.14 10.90 -4.26
C PHE A 501 4.87 11.21 -5.73
N THR A 502 5.69 12.07 -6.33
CA THR A 502 5.68 12.31 -7.79
C THR A 502 5.98 11.00 -8.55
N PRO A 503 5.64 10.90 -9.85
CA PRO A 503 5.94 9.69 -10.64
C PRO A 503 7.41 9.24 -10.52
N GLU A 504 8.36 10.17 -10.60
CA GLU A 504 9.79 9.89 -10.52
C GLU A 504 10.20 9.41 -9.12
N LEU A 505 9.62 9.98 -8.08
CA LEU A 505 9.87 9.55 -6.70
C LEU A 505 9.27 8.18 -6.42
N ARG A 506 8.10 7.85 -6.99
CA ARG A 506 7.48 6.52 -6.87
C ARG A 506 8.40 5.44 -7.43
N GLU A 507 9.02 5.68 -8.58
CA GLU A 507 9.96 4.73 -9.17
C GLU A 507 11.14 4.46 -8.24
N LYS A 508 11.75 5.51 -7.67
CA LYS A 508 12.84 5.36 -6.67
C LYS A 508 12.40 4.58 -5.43
N VAL A 509 11.18 4.84 -4.95
CA VAL A 509 10.60 4.11 -3.80
C VAL A 509 10.38 2.64 -4.13
N PHE A 510 9.87 2.34 -5.32
CA PHE A 510 9.63 0.96 -5.74
C PHE A 510 10.94 0.20 -5.96
N GLU A 511 11.94 0.86 -6.58
CA GLU A 511 13.29 0.31 -6.71
C GLU A 511 13.92 0.03 -5.35
N PHE A 512 13.74 0.93 -4.37
CA PHE A 512 14.21 0.70 -3.01
C PHE A 512 13.59 -0.57 -2.40
N PHE A 513 12.28 -0.76 -2.52
CA PHE A 513 11.61 -1.97 -2.02
C PHE A 513 11.98 -3.24 -2.78
N ASP A 514 12.12 -3.16 -4.10
CA ASP A 514 12.52 -4.27 -4.96
C ASP A 514 13.95 -4.76 -4.68
N ASN A 515 14.78 -3.94 -4.01
CA ASN A 515 16.12 -4.29 -3.56
C ASN A 515 16.17 -4.88 -2.13
N ILE A 516 15.03 -5.02 -1.44
CA ILE A 516 14.95 -5.69 -0.14
C ILE A 516 14.57 -7.16 -0.34
N PRO A 517 15.45 -8.13 -0.01
CA PRO A 517 15.25 -9.54 -0.36
C PRO A 517 13.87 -10.12 0.04
N GLU A 518 13.40 -9.82 1.25
CA GLU A 518 12.11 -10.30 1.77
C GLU A 518 10.92 -9.77 0.97
N LEU A 519 11.01 -8.53 0.47
CA LEU A 519 9.98 -7.90 -0.36
C LEU A 519 10.05 -8.42 -1.79
N THR A 520 11.26 -8.55 -2.36
CA THR A 520 11.48 -9.14 -3.69
C THR A 520 10.87 -10.54 -3.77
N GLN A 521 11.06 -11.36 -2.72
CA GLN A 521 10.48 -12.70 -2.66
C GLN A 521 8.94 -12.70 -2.55
N ALA A 522 8.36 -11.68 -1.93
CA ALA A 522 6.90 -11.57 -1.79
C ALA A 522 6.21 -11.02 -3.03
N ARG A 523 6.92 -10.24 -3.86
CA ARG A 523 6.40 -9.62 -5.07
C ARG A 523 5.64 -10.59 -5.97
N GLU A 524 6.21 -11.76 -6.27
CA GLU A 524 5.57 -12.76 -7.14
C GLU A 524 4.28 -13.32 -6.52
N ARG A 525 4.23 -13.45 -5.20
CA ARG A 525 3.04 -13.94 -4.50
C ARG A 525 1.93 -12.89 -4.44
N LEU A 526 2.26 -11.60 -4.47
CA LEU A 526 1.30 -10.51 -4.28
C LEU A 526 0.80 -9.91 -5.60
N ALA A 527 1.59 -9.97 -6.66
CA ALA A 527 1.30 -9.30 -7.92
C ALA A 527 -0.05 -9.70 -8.53
N ASN A 528 -0.88 -8.69 -8.83
CA ASN A 528 -2.22 -8.79 -9.43
C ASN A 528 -3.23 -9.64 -8.65
N LYS A 529 -3.00 -9.92 -7.36
CA LYS A 529 -3.97 -10.66 -6.54
C LYS A 529 -5.06 -9.76 -5.96
N ASP A 530 -6.25 -10.34 -5.83
CA ASP A 530 -7.41 -9.71 -5.19
C ASP A 530 -7.86 -10.53 -3.98
N TYR A 531 -7.65 -9.95 -2.80
CA TYR A 531 -8.01 -10.52 -1.50
C TYR A 531 -9.38 -10.06 -1.02
N SER A 532 -10.02 -9.10 -1.70
CA SER A 532 -11.22 -8.43 -1.23
C SER A 532 -12.37 -9.43 -1.07
N LEU A 533 -12.75 -9.73 0.18
CA LEU A 533 -13.97 -10.47 0.46
C LEU A 533 -15.15 -9.50 0.43
N ILE A 534 -16.03 -9.63 -0.56
CA ILE A 534 -17.25 -8.83 -0.66
C ILE A 534 -18.09 -9.10 0.59
N ASP A 535 -18.32 -8.07 1.41
CA ASP A 535 -19.18 -8.11 2.59
C ASP A 535 -20.55 -8.70 2.22
N GLU A 536 -20.99 -9.72 2.96
CA GLU A 536 -22.29 -10.38 2.78
C GLU A 536 -23.46 -9.37 2.89
N LYS A 537 -23.23 -8.21 3.52
CA LYS A 537 -24.20 -7.10 3.63
C LYS A 537 -24.19 -6.12 2.45
N GLN A 538 -23.17 -6.11 1.59
CA GLN A 538 -23.24 -5.40 0.30
C GLN A 538 -23.98 -6.21 -0.77
N ILE A 539 -24.38 -7.44 -0.46
CA ILE A 539 -25.59 -7.99 -1.07
C ILE A 539 -26.73 -7.37 -0.28
N THR A 540 -27.12 -6.14 -0.63
CA THR A 540 -28.56 -5.83 -0.61
C THR A 540 -29.17 -6.98 -1.39
N VAL A 541 -29.88 -7.88 -0.69
CA VAL A 541 -30.84 -8.77 -1.33
C VAL A 541 -31.65 -7.82 -2.21
N PRO A 542 -31.53 -7.85 -3.55
CA PRO A 542 -32.40 -7.01 -4.32
C PRO A 542 -33.78 -7.58 -4.03
N THR A 543 -34.59 -6.81 -3.32
CA THR A 543 -36.02 -6.78 -3.58
C THR A 543 -36.15 -6.56 -5.07
N LYS A 544 -36.96 -7.41 -5.74
CA LYS A 544 -37.27 -7.39 -7.18
C LYS A 544 -36.97 -6.01 -7.79
N GLN A 545 -35.84 -5.87 -8.50
CA GLN A 545 -35.49 -4.58 -9.11
C GLN A 545 -36.55 -4.20 -10.13
N ASP A 546 -36.95 -2.93 -10.11
CA ASP A 546 -37.97 -2.41 -11.02
C ASP A 546 -37.52 -2.63 -12.47
N PRO A 547 -38.32 -3.29 -13.33
CA PRO A 547 -38.06 -3.41 -14.76
C PRO A 547 -37.61 -2.11 -15.45
N GLU A 548 -38.06 -0.96 -14.96
CA GLU A 548 -37.68 0.37 -15.46
C GLU A 548 -36.20 0.71 -15.28
N GLN A 549 -35.49 0.03 -14.37
CA GLN A 549 -34.07 0.27 -14.09
C GLN A 549 -33.13 -0.62 -14.91
N LEU A 550 -33.65 -1.68 -15.53
CA LEU A 550 -32.89 -2.63 -16.35
C LEU A 550 -33.09 -2.30 -17.83
N VAL A 551 -32.64 -1.11 -18.23
CA VAL A 551 -32.86 -0.57 -19.58
C VAL A 551 -31.80 -1.05 -20.55
N THR A 552 -30.52 -1.03 -20.14
CA THR A 552 -29.40 -1.39 -21.02
C THR A 552 -28.87 -2.80 -20.72
N LYS A 553 -28.14 -3.36 -21.69
CA LYS A 553 -27.40 -4.62 -21.50
C LYS A 553 -26.40 -4.52 -20.34
N GLN A 554 -25.77 -3.36 -20.16
CA GLN A 554 -24.81 -3.14 -19.08
C GLN A 554 -25.49 -3.18 -17.70
N ASP A 555 -26.66 -2.55 -17.57
CA ASP A 555 -27.45 -2.59 -16.32
C ASP A 555 -27.84 -4.04 -15.99
N LEU A 556 -28.25 -4.79 -17.02
CA LEU A 556 -28.61 -6.19 -16.89
C LEU A 556 -27.42 -7.10 -16.55
N ASP A 557 -26.24 -6.86 -17.15
CA ASP A 557 -24.97 -7.54 -16.82
C ASP A 557 -24.60 -7.32 -15.35
N GLN A 558 -24.72 -6.08 -14.87
CA GLN A 558 -24.46 -5.73 -13.48
C GLN A 558 -25.47 -6.40 -12.53
N TYR A 559 -26.76 -6.39 -12.88
CA TYR A 559 -27.81 -7.01 -12.08
C TYR A 559 -27.67 -8.53 -11.99
N ALA A 560 -27.53 -9.21 -13.13
CA ALA A 560 -27.32 -10.65 -13.19
C ALA A 560 -26.04 -11.06 -12.44
N GLY A 561 -24.97 -10.27 -12.56
CA GLY A 561 -23.75 -10.46 -11.79
C GLY A 561 -23.98 -10.36 -10.28
N THR A 562 -24.82 -9.42 -9.84
CA THR A 562 -25.21 -9.21 -8.43
C THR A 562 -26.06 -10.35 -7.90
N LEU A 563 -27.02 -10.86 -8.68
CA LEU A 563 -27.81 -12.02 -8.29
C LEU A 563 -26.99 -13.30 -8.23
N LEU A 564 -26.09 -13.51 -9.19
CA LEU A 564 -25.23 -14.70 -9.19
C LEU A 564 -24.31 -14.68 -7.97
N ASN A 565 -23.82 -13.49 -7.62
CA ASN A 565 -23.09 -13.23 -6.40
C ASN A 565 -23.91 -13.53 -5.12
N LYS A 566 -25.19 -13.12 -5.07
CA LYS A 566 -26.13 -13.41 -3.98
C LYS A 566 -26.32 -14.91 -3.77
N TRP A 567 -26.53 -15.65 -4.85
CA TRP A 567 -26.88 -17.06 -4.80
C TRP A 567 -25.69 -18.02 -4.76
N THR A 568 -24.47 -17.51 -4.88
CA THR A 568 -23.22 -18.29 -4.70
C THR A 568 -22.48 -17.91 -3.41
N MET A 569 -23.14 -17.13 -2.54
CA MET A 569 -22.56 -16.55 -1.32
C MET A 569 -22.21 -17.60 -0.26
N ASP A 570 -23.10 -18.55 -0.04
CA ASP A 570 -22.96 -19.65 0.91
C ASP A 570 -23.37 -20.97 0.24
N VAL A 571 -23.14 -22.07 0.93
CA VAL A 571 -23.39 -23.40 0.37
C VAL A 571 -24.88 -23.68 0.21
N ASP A 572 -25.73 -23.20 1.14
CA ASP A 572 -27.18 -23.43 1.08
C ASP A 572 -27.83 -22.69 -0.09
N ARG A 573 -27.42 -21.46 -0.36
CA ARG A 573 -27.87 -20.69 -1.52
C ARG A 573 -27.39 -21.30 -2.83
N LEU A 574 -26.15 -21.78 -2.86
CA LEU A 574 -25.60 -22.45 -4.03
C LEU A 574 -26.37 -23.74 -4.33
N GLU A 575 -26.70 -24.53 -3.31
CA GLU A 575 -27.56 -25.72 -3.43
C GLU A 575 -28.94 -25.38 -4.00
N ALA A 576 -29.57 -24.31 -3.51
CA ALA A 576 -30.86 -23.85 -3.99
C ALA A 576 -30.79 -23.42 -5.48
N LEU A 577 -29.74 -22.66 -5.84
CA LEU A 577 -29.50 -22.23 -7.21
C LEU A 577 -29.24 -23.42 -8.15
N ILE A 578 -28.44 -24.41 -7.73
CA ILE A 578 -28.20 -25.63 -8.49
C ILE A 578 -29.51 -26.37 -8.74
N GLY A 579 -30.36 -26.49 -7.71
CA GLY A 579 -31.67 -27.13 -7.83
C GLY A 579 -32.61 -26.41 -8.80
N GLY A 580 -32.67 -25.08 -8.78
CA GLY A 580 -33.57 -24.31 -9.65
C GLY A 580 -33.06 -24.11 -11.08
N SER A 581 -31.75 -24.04 -11.29
CA SER A 581 -31.14 -23.73 -12.59
C SER A 581 -31.18 -24.88 -13.61
N GLY A 582 -31.47 -26.10 -13.17
CA GLY A 582 -31.60 -27.28 -14.02
C GLY A 582 -32.83 -27.23 -14.94
N SER A 583 -33.94 -26.62 -14.53
CA SER A 583 -35.21 -26.69 -15.27
C SER A 583 -35.22 -25.94 -16.61
N GLN A 584 -34.22 -25.10 -16.91
CA GLN A 584 -34.16 -24.26 -18.12
C GLN A 584 -32.76 -24.22 -18.75
N LEU A 585 -32.07 -25.38 -18.86
CA LEU A 585 -30.69 -25.48 -19.41
C LEU A 585 -30.51 -24.89 -20.84
N ALA A 586 -31.59 -24.66 -21.59
CA ALA A 586 -31.55 -24.06 -22.92
C ALA A 586 -31.44 -22.52 -22.90
N GLU A 587 -31.91 -21.85 -21.85
CA GLU A 587 -31.87 -20.39 -21.71
C GLU A 587 -30.46 -19.92 -21.35
N ASN A 588 -30.15 -18.64 -21.60
CA ASN A 588 -28.85 -18.07 -21.21
C ASN A 588 -28.69 -18.13 -19.70
N ASN A 589 -27.49 -18.47 -19.20
CA ASN A 589 -27.22 -18.60 -17.77
C ASN A 589 -27.71 -17.38 -16.94
N PRO A 590 -27.48 -16.13 -17.37
CA PRO A 590 -27.98 -14.96 -16.65
C PRO A 590 -29.51 -14.92 -16.45
N ASN A 591 -30.31 -15.32 -17.45
CA ASN A 591 -31.79 -15.36 -17.34
C ASN A 591 -32.25 -16.29 -16.23
N ARG A 592 -31.53 -17.40 -16.03
CA ARG A 592 -31.88 -18.40 -15.02
C ARG A 592 -31.69 -17.87 -13.62
N VAL A 593 -30.59 -17.16 -13.39
CA VAL A 593 -30.30 -16.58 -12.09
C VAL A 593 -31.35 -15.51 -11.76
N ILE A 594 -31.74 -14.71 -12.75
CA ILE A 594 -32.80 -13.70 -12.61
C ILE A 594 -34.17 -14.36 -12.35
N ALA A 595 -34.53 -15.37 -13.14
CA ALA A 595 -35.78 -16.11 -12.97
C ALA A 595 -35.84 -16.81 -11.60
N PHE A 596 -34.74 -17.44 -11.20
CA PHE A 596 -34.63 -18.10 -9.90
C PHE A 596 -34.81 -17.11 -8.74
N ASP A 597 -34.19 -15.94 -8.83
CA ASP A 597 -34.35 -14.92 -7.81
C ASP A 597 -35.79 -14.42 -7.67
N ASN A 598 -36.49 -14.29 -8.81
CA ASN A 598 -37.86 -13.79 -8.89
C ASN A 598 -38.90 -14.83 -8.42
N TYR A 599 -38.76 -16.10 -8.81
CA TYR A 599 -39.76 -17.14 -8.54
C TYR A 599 -39.43 -18.02 -7.32
N GLN A 600 -38.15 -18.15 -6.95
CA GLN A 600 -37.65 -18.94 -5.82
C GLN A 600 -38.20 -20.39 -5.73
N SER A 601 -38.53 -20.98 -6.88
CA SER A 601 -39.10 -22.33 -6.97
C SER A 601 -38.13 -23.30 -7.65
N GLN A 602 -38.26 -24.60 -7.33
CA GLN A 602 -37.49 -25.66 -8.00
C GLN A 602 -37.96 -25.95 -9.43
N GLY A 603 -39.12 -25.42 -9.83
CA GLY A 603 -39.67 -25.53 -11.18
C GLY A 603 -39.87 -24.13 -11.75
N LEU A 604 -38.81 -23.57 -12.35
CA LEU A 604 -38.90 -22.24 -12.95
C LEU A 604 -39.79 -22.26 -14.19
N PRO A 605 -40.65 -21.24 -14.36
CA PRO A 605 -41.48 -21.14 -15.54
C PRO A 605 -40.62 -20.99 -16.80
N ARG A 606 -41.18 -21.43 -17.92
CA ARG A 606 -40.61 -21.20 -19.24
C ARG A 606 -40.73 -19.71 -19.57
N LEU A 607 -39.60 -19.09 -19.87
CA LEU A 607 -39.55 -17.69 -20.26
C LEU A 607 -39.44 -17.58 -21.78
N VAL A 608 -40.32 -16.78 -22.37
CA VAL A 608 -40.37 -16.51 -23.82
C VAL A 608 -40.32 -15.01 -24.06
N SER A 609 -39.61 -14.58 -25.09
CA SER A 609 -39.52 -13.17 -25.48
C SER A 609 -40.78 -12.71 -26.24
N ASP A 610 -40.98 -11.39 -26.29
CA ASP A 610 -42.01 -10.76 -27.15
C ASP A 610 -41.97 -11.29 -28.59
N ARG A 611 -40.75 -11.45 -29.12
CA ARG A 611 -40.52 -11.94 -30.46
C ARG A 611 -40.99 -13.39 -30.63
N GLU A 612 -40.62 -14.29 -29.73
CA GLU A 612 -41.04 -15.69 -29.79
C GLU A 612 -42.57 -15.82 -29.74
N LEU A 613 -43.24 -14.96 -28.96
CA LEU A 613 -44.69 -14.90 -28.90
C LEU A 613 -45.31 -14.37 -30.20
N GLN A 614 -44.74 -13.32 -30.79
CA GLN A 614 -45.17 -12.77 -32.08
C GLN A 614 -44.99 -13.78 -33.22
N GLU A 615 -43.84 -14.47 -33.27
CA GLU A 615 -43.55 -15.53 -34.26
C GLU A 615 -44.49 -16.73 -34.10
N ALA A 616 -44.88 -17.07 -32.86
CA ALA A 616 -45.89 -18.08 -32.59
C ALA A 616 -47.33 -17.60 -32.88
N GLY A 617 -47.53 -16.29 -33.14
CA GLY A 617 -48.81 -15.67 -33.43
C GLY A 617 -49.70 -15.41 -32.21
N VAL A 618 -49.15 -15.38 -31.00
CA VAL A 618 -49.89 -15.15 -29.74
C VAL A 618 -50.19 -13.67 -29.57
N ASP A 619 -51.47 -13.31 -29.35
CA ASP A 619 -51.86 -11.91 -29.12
C ASP A 619 -51.77 -11.53 -27.64
N LEU A 620 -50.67 -10.86 -27.27
CA LEU A 620 -50.43 -10.41 -25.91
C LEU A 620 -51.50 -9.45 -25.35
N LYS A 621 -52.27 -8.75 -26.20
CA LYS A 621 -53.32 -7.83 -25.74
C LYS A 621 -54.49 -8.55 -25.06
N ALA A 622 -54.63 -9.85 -25.28
CA ALA A 622 -55.66 -10.67 -24.67
C ALA A 622 -55.35 -11.12 -23.23
N TYR A 623 -54.18 -10.73 -22.68
CA TYR A 623 -53.66 -11.25 -21.41
C TYR A 623 -53.22 -10.13 -20.45
N GLN A 624 -53.33 -10.38 -19.15
CA GLN A 624 -52.80 -9.48 -18.13
C GLN A 624 -51.34 -9.84 -17.84
N THR A 625 -50.40 -8.96 -18.24
CA THR A 625 -48.96 -9.26 -18.26
C THR A 625 -48.14 -8.58 -17.14
N ASP A 626 -48.72 -7.67 -16.37
CA ASP A 626 -48.02 -6.85 -15.36
C ASP A 626 -47.24 -7.67 -14.33
N ASN A 627 -47.71 -8.88 -14.01
CA ASN A 627 -47.05 -9.80 -13.06
C ASN A 627 -46.44 -11.04 -13.73
N LEU A 628 -46.50 -11.12 -15.07
CA LEU A 628 -46.01 -12.25 -15.85
C LEU A 628 -44.66 -11.98 -16.51
N THR A 629 -44.15 -10.75 -16.39
CA THR A 629 -42.96 -10.31 -17.10
C THR A 629 -41.72 -10.25 -16.21
N LEU A 630 -40.58 -10.41 -16.86
CA LEU A 630 -39.24 -10.31 -16.27
C LEU A 630 -38.33 -9.57 -17.26
N ARG A 631 -37.46 -8.68 -16.77
CA ARG A 631 -36.37 -8.14 -17.60
C ARG A 631 -35.23 -9.13 -17.65
N GLY A 632 -34.80 -9.47 -18.86
CA GLY A 632 -33.77 -10.47 -19.12
C GLY A 632 -33.12 -10.31 -20.48
N TYR A 633 -32.18 -11.21 -20.77
CA TYR A 633 -31.46 -11.24 -22.04
C TYR A 633 -32.34 -11.88 -23.10
N VAL A 634 -32.66 -11.11 -24.12
CA VAL A 634 -33.34 -11.57 -25.35
C VAL A 634 -32.34 -11.59 -26.51
N VAL A 635 -32.61 -12.41 -27.52
CA VAL A 635 -31.75 -12.55 -28.71
C VAL A 635 -32.33 -11.73 -29.86
N ASP A 636 -31.54 -10.84 -30.44
CA ASP A 636 -31.93 -10.04 -31.60
C ASP A 636 -31.88 -10.85 -32.92
N GLU A 637 -32.22 -10.20 -34.04
CA GLU A 637 -32.19 -10.82 -35.38
C GLU A 637 -30.79 -11.29 -35.82
N GLN A 638 -29.73 -10.72 -35.24
CA GLN A 638 -28.34 -11.06 -35.54
C GLN A 638 -27.71 -11.99 -34.49
N VAL A 639 -28.54 -12.66 -33.66
CA VAL A 639 -28.11 -13.59 -32.62
C VAL A 639 -27.27 -12.91 -31.51
N ARG A 640 -27.50 -11.60 -31.27
CA ARG A 640 -26.84 -10.85 -30.20
C ARG A 640 -27.77 -10.72 -29.00
N TYR A 641 -27.19 -10.88 -27.81
CA TYR A 641 -27.90 -10.71 -26.55
C TYR A 641 -28.06 -9.25 -26.17
N GLN A 642 -29.30 -8.84 -25.89
CA GLN A 642 -29.68 -7.50 -25.44
C GLN A 642 -30.68 -7.56 -24.27
N ALA A 643 -30.85 -6.46 -23.54
CA ALA A 643 -31.87 -6.36 -22.51
C ALA A 643 -33.27 -6.26 -23.15
N GLY A 644 -34.23 -7.04 -22.65
CA GLY A 644 -35.60 -7.06 -23.14
C GLY A 644 -36.57 -7.70 -22.15
N THR A 645 -37.83 -7.83 -22.57
CA THR A 645 -38.90 -8.38 -21.74
C THR A 645 -39.12 -9.85 -22.07
N LEU A 646 -39.19 -10.66 -21.03
CA LEU A 646 -39.52 -12.08 -21.06
C LEU A 646 -40.85 -12.30 -20.36
N TYR A 647 -41.64 -13.26 -20.84
CA TYR A 647 -42.97 -13.60 -20.33
C TYR A 647 -42.98 -15.02 -19.80
N ASN A 648 -43.68 -15.22 -18.70
CA ASN A 648 -43.98 -16.54 -18.15
C ASN A 648 -45.00 -17.27 -19.02
N ALA A 649 -44.51 -18.12 -19.92
CA ALA A 649 -45.34 -18.87 -20.85
C ALA A 649 -46.32 -19.79 -20.12
N ASN A 650 -45.92 -20.41 -19.01
CA ASN A 650 -46.80 -21.30 -18.25
C ASN A 650 -48.03 -20.57 -17.70
N GLU A 651 -47.89 -19.33 -17.24
CA GLU A 651 -49.00 -18.53 -16.72
C GLU A 651 -49.85 -17.95 -17.85
N LEU A 652 -49.24 -17.57 -18.98
CA LEU A 652 -49.97 -17.22 -20.19
C LEU A 652 -50.84 -18.39 -20.67
N THR A 653 -50.32 -19.63 -20.63
CA THR A 653 -51.09 -20.83 -20.99
C THR A 653 -52.31 -20.99 -20.07
N LYS A 654 -52.15 -20.79 -18.76
CA LYS A 654 -53.28 -20.84 -17.82
C LYS A 654 -54.32 -19.77 -18.12
N GLN A 655 -53.89 -18.53 -18.42
CA GLN A 655 -54.82 -17.47 -18.80
C GLN A 655 -55.53 -17.78 -20.13
N ALA A 656 -54.84 -18.34 -21.12
CA ALA A 656 -55.44 -18.77 -22.38
C ALA A 656 -56.53 -19.82 -22.17
N THR A 657 -56.30 -20.80 -21.28
CA THR A 657 -57.33 -21.76 -20.87
C THR A 657 -58.51 -21.08 -20.18
N LEU A 658 -58.27 -20.18 -19.23
CA LEU A 658 -59.33 -19.45 -18.50
C LEU A 658 -60.15 -18.54 -19.41
N ASN A 659 -59.51 -17.90 -20.40
CA ASN A 659 -60.15 -17.00 -21.35
C ASN A 659 -60.82 -17.75 -22.53
N GLY A 660 -60.73 -19.09 -22.57
CA GLY A 660 -61.29 -19.91 -23.66
C GLY A 660 -60.57 -19.74 -25.00
N ASN A 661 -59.33 -19.25 -25.02
CA ASN A 661 -58.55 -19.05 -26.23
C ASN A 661 -57.70 -20.29 -26.57
N GLU A 662 -58.37 -21.28 -27.17
CA GLU A 662 -57.78 -22.59 -27.52
C GLU A 662 -56.60 -22.46 -28.51
N LEU A 663 -56.63 -21.48 -29.40
CA LEU A 663 -55.58 -21.28 -30.40
C LEU A 663 -54.26 -20.83 -29.75
N ASP A 664 -54.32 -19.86 -28.85
CA ASP A 664 -53.14 -19.41 -28.11
C ASP A 664 -52.68 -20.45 -27.09
N TYR A 665 -53.59 -21.22 -26.47
CA TYR A 665 -53.23 -22.36 -25.64
C TYR A 665 -52.36 -23.37 -26.41
N GLN A 666 -52.75 -23.73 -27.64
CA GLN A 666 -51.96 -24.64 -28.48
C GLN A 666 -50.60 -24.04 -28.88
N ARG A 667 -50.56 -22.75 -29.22
CA ARG A 667 -49.30 -22.04 -29.57
C ARG A 667 -48.34 -21.97 -28.39
N LEU A 668 -48.83 -21.61 -27.20
CA LEU A 668 -48.04 -21.53 -25.98
C LEU A 668 -47.57 -22.91 -25.52
N ASN A 669 -48.42 -23.94 -25.62
CA ASN A 669 -48.00 -25.31 -25.34
C ASN A 669 -46.92 -25.78 -26.30
N LYS A 670 -46.99 -25.44 -27.59
CA LYS A 670 -45.92 -25.74 -28.55
C LYS A 670 -44.58 -25.11 -28.12
N LEU A 671 -44.59 -23.85 -27.67
CA LEU A 671 -43.40 -23.17 -27.14
C LEU A 671 -42.85 -23.81 -25.85
N ILE A 672 -43.71 -24.45 -25.05
CA ILE A 672 -43.34 -25.17 -23.83
C ILE A 672 -42.86 -26.60 -24.13
N GLU A 673 -43.46 -27.28 -25.11
CA GLU A 673 -43.29 -28.72 -25.37
C GLU A 673 -42.09 -29.08 -26.25
N GLU A 674 -41.41 -28.11 -26.87
CA GLU A 674 -40.33 -28.35 -27.85
C GLU A 674 -39.06 -29.07 -27.32
N ARG A 675 -38.99 -29.54 -26.05
CA ARG A 675 -37.87 -30.37 -25.56
C ARG A 675 -38.20 -31.49 -24.57
N ASN A 676 -39.36 -32.15 -24.65
CA ASN A 676 -39.57 -33.36 -23.85
C ASN A 676 -39.07 -34.62 -24.57
N GLY A 677 -38.01 -35.24 -24.03
CA GLY A 677 -37.60 -36.59 -24.40
C GLY A 677 -38.49 -37.61 -23.70
N GLU A 678 -39.71 -37.83 -24.20
CA GLU A 678 -40.65 -38.74 -23.54
C GLU A 678 -40.35 -40.21 -23.89
N GLY A 679 -39.99 -40.99 -22.86
CA GLY A 679 -39.85 -42.45 -22.85
C GLY A 679 -38.40 -42.94 -22.84
N GLY A 680 -38.04 -43.79 -21.86
CA GLY A 680 -36.72 -44.43 -21.73
C GLY A 680 -36.13 -44.31 -20.31
N SER A 681 -35.08 -45.07 -20.00
CA SER A 681 -34.37 -44.94 -18.71
C SER A 681 -33.39 -43.78 -18.76
N LEU A 682 -33.72 -42.67 -18.08
CA LEU A 682 -32.87 -41.47 -18.05
C LEU A 682 -31.48 -41.73 -17.45
N ASP A 683 -31.39 -42.54 -16.39
CA ASP A 683 -30.11 -42.89 -15.78
C ASP A 683 -29.17 -43.59 -16.76
N LYS A 684 -29.67 -44.55 -17.54
CA LYS A 684 -28.87 -45.20 -18.61
C LYS A 684 -28.43 -44.22 -19.67
N ALA A 685 -29.32 -43.30 -20.08
CA ALA A 685 -29.00 -42.30 -21.09
C ALA A 685 -27.90 -41.32 -20.64
N MET A 686 -27.91 -40.94 -19.35
CA MET A 686 -26.87 -40.11 -18.72
C MET A 686 -25.55 -40.87 -18.58
N ASP A 687 -25.58 -42.13 -18.13
CA ASP A 687 -24.37 -42.96 -18.00
C ASP A 687 -23.70 -43.18 -19.37
N GLN A 688 -24.48 -43.46 -20.43
CA GLN A 688 -24.00 -43.57 -21.81
C GLN A 688 -23.42 -42.26 -22.37
N ALA A 689 -23.78 -41.11 -21.80
CA ALA A 689 -23.22 -39.81 -22.17
C ALA A 689 -21.96 -39.46 -21.35
N GLY A 690 -21.58 -40.30 -20.37
CA GLY A 690 -20.41 -40.06 -19.51
C GLY A 690 -20.71 -39.34 -18.19
N LEU A 691 -21.99 -39.04 -17.89
CA LEU A 691 -22.42 -38.42 -16.63
C LEU A 691 -22.51 -39.47 -15.49
N THR A 692 -21.40 -40.12 -15.18
CA THR A 692 -21.37 -41.15 -14.13
C THR A 692 -21.29 -40.51 -12.73
N VAL A 693 -21.85 -41.18 -11.72
CA VAL A 693 -21.68 -40.79 -10.28
C VAL A 693 -20.35 -41.34 -9.72
N ALA A 694 -19.40 -41.75 -10.58
CA ALA A 694 -18.18 -42.38 -10.13
C ALA A 694 -17.36 -41.43 -9.23
N ALA A 695 -16.79 -41.99 -8.16
CA ALA A 695 -15.92 -41.26 -7.25
C ALA A 695 -14.69 -40.75 -8.01
N SER A 696 -14.53 -39.44 -8.07
CA SER A 696 -13.25 -38.81 -8.43
C SER A 696 -12.41 -38.66 -7.16
N ASP A 697 -11.08 -38.69 -7.28
CA ASP A 697 -10.15 -38.46 -6.15
C ASP A 697 -10.39 -37.10 -5.45
N SER A 698 -10.96 -36.13 -6.18
CA SER A 698 -11.39 -34.85 -5.63
C SER A 698 -12.85 -34.88 -5.19
N LEU A 699 -13.09 -34.68 -3.89
CA LEU A 699 -14.43 -34.56 -3.32
C LEU A 699 -15.27 -33.44 -3.99
N LEU A 700 -14.63 -32.32 -4.38
CA LEU A 700 -15.31 -31.22 -5.07
C LEU A 700 -15.67 -31.57 -6.51
N ALA A 701 -14.81 -32.29 -7.23
CA ALA A 701 -15.12 -32.72 -8.58
C ALA A 701 -16.31 -33.70 -8.57
N SER A 702 -16.34 -34.65 -7.63
CA SER A 702 -17.48 -35.56 -7.46
C SER A 702 -18.77 -34.79 -7.14
N ALA A 703 -18.70 -33.79 -6.25
CA ALA A 703 -19.84 -32.94 -5.90
C ALA A 703 -20.43 -32.19 -7.11
N PHE A 704 -19.58 -31.58 -7.95
CA PHE A 704 -20.04 -30.85 -9.13
C PHE A 704 -20.42 -31.76 -10.30
N ASN A 705 -19.87 -32.98 -10.41
CA ASN A 705 -20.40 -34.00 -11.32
C ASN A 705 -21.84 -34.39 -10.95
N ARG A 706 -22.15 -34.50 -9.64
CA ARG A 706 -23.54 -34.72 -9.19
C ARG A 706 -24.43 -33.51 -9.46
N ALA A 707 -23.93 -32.29 -9.28
CA ALA A 707 -24.66 -31.09 -9.63
C ALA A 707 -24.96 -31.03 -11.14
N GLU A 708 -23.99 -31.35 -11.99
CA GLU A 708 -24.16 -31.43 -13.44
C GLU A 708 -25.23 -32.45 -13.81
N ARG A 709 -25.13 -33.68 -13.28
CA ARG A 709 -26.13 -34.74 -13.49
C ARG A 709 -27.53 -34.31 -13.03
N ARG A 710 -27.63 -33.62 -11.89
CA ARG A 710 -28.89 -33.08 -11.38
C ARG A 710 -29.49 -32.04 -12.35
N MET A 711 -28.68 -31.10 -12.83
CA MET A 711 -29.14 -30.06 -13.76
C MET A 711 -29.65 -30.66 -15.08
N VAL A 712 -28.93 -31.62 -15.66
CA VAL A 712 -29.34 -32.29 -16.90
C VAL A 712 -30.62 -33.08 -16.69
N SER A 713 -30.74 -33.79 -15.57
CA SER A 713 -31.95 -34.53 -15.23
C SER A 713 -33.16 -33.61 -15.08
N ASP A 714 -33.02 -32.50 -14.38
CA ASP A 714 -34.10 -31.54 -14.16
C ASP A 714 -34.51 -30.83 -15.47
N SER A 715 -33.59 -30.64 -16.40
CA SER A 715 -33.91 -30.07 -17.72
C SER A 715 -34.70 -31.00 -18.64
N LEU A 716 -34.56 -32.32 -18.50
CA LEU A 716 -35.12 -33.30 -19.44
C LEU A 716 -36.40 -33.97 -18.91
N ASN A 717 -36.63 -33.95 -17.59
CA ASN A 717 -37.80 -34.55 -16.95
C ASN A 717 -38.95 -33.56 -16.77
N GLY A 718 -39.64 -33.24 -17.87
CA GLY A 718 -40.85 -32.39 -17.84
C GLY A 718 -42.13 -33.08 -17.35
N LYS A 719 -42.26 -34.43 -17.45
CA LYS A 719 -43.51 -35.15 -17.08
C LYS A 719 -43.36 -36.57 -16.49
N ASP A 720 -42.20 -37.25 -16.60
CA ASP A 720 -41.99 -38.62 -16.08
C ASP A 720 -40.93 -38.66 -14.96
N ARG A 721 -41.30 -38.27 -13.73
CA ARG A 721 -40.51 -38.61 -12.54
C ARG A 721 -41.15 -39.80 -11.84
N ASP A 722 -40.37 -40.87 -11.64
CA ASP A 722 -40.63 -41.84 -10.57
C ASP A 722 -40.78 -41.04 -9.27
N THR A 723 -41.82 -41.33 -8.51
CA THR A 723 -42.41 -40.53 -7.42
C THR A 723 -41.48 -40.29 -6.22
N ARG A 724 -40.22 -40.72 -6.27
CA ARG A 724 -39.24 -40.68 -5.17
C ARG A 724 -38.35 -39.43 -5.12
N THR A 725 -38.24 -38.63 -6.18
CA THR A 725 -37.37 -37.42 -6.23
C THR A 725 -38.13 -36.13 -6.50
N GLN A 726 -39.47 -36.17 -6.53
CA GLN A 726 -40.25 -34.93 -6.47
C GLN A 726 -39.97 -34.24 -5.13
N GLY A 727 -39.46 -33.01 -5.19
CA GLY A 727 -39.28 -32.16 -4.02
C GLY A 727 -38.00 -32.36 -3.21
N ILE A 728 -37.11 -33.30 -3.54
CA ILE A 728 -35.82 -33.43 -2.81
C ILE A 728 -34.86 -32.34 -3.32
N PRO A 729 -34.52 -31.33 -2.49
CA PRO A 729 -33.57 -30.30 -2.88
C PRO A 729 -32.20 -30.91 -3.14
N PHE A 730 -31.45 -30.36 -4.09
CA PHE A 730 -30.05 -30.73 -4.22
C PHE A 730 -29.31 -30.36 -2.93
N LYS A 731 -28.51 -31.28 -2.39
CA LYS A 731 -27.70 -31.07 -1.19
C LYS A 731 -26.31 -31.67 -1.41
N PHE A 732 -25.29 -30.92 -1.02
CA PHE A 732 -23.94 -31.43 -0.86
C PHE A 732 -23.87 -32.33 0.38
N SER A 733 -22.98 -33.32 0.38
CA SER A 733 -22.70 -34.10 1.58
C SER A 733 -22.00 -33.23 2.62
N GLU A 734 -22.03 -33.62 3.89
CA GLU A 734 -21.43 -32.83 4.97
C GLU A 734 -19.94 -32.52 4.73
N ALA A 735 -19.18 -33.53 4.29
CA ALA A 735 -17.76 -33.37 3.92
C ALA A 735 -17.55 -32.41 2.73
N GLU A 736 -18.48 -32.38 1.77
CA GLU A 736 -18.42 -31.44 0.65
C GLU A 736 -18.78 -30.03 1.08
N ARG A 737 -19.78 -29.88 1.94
CA ARG A 737 -20.17 -28.59 2.52
C ARG A 737 -19.00 -27.99 3.30
N GLU A 738 -18.30 -28.78 4.09
CA GLU A 738 -17.11 -28.35 4.83
C GLU A 738 -16.01 -27.86 3.87
N LYS A 739 -15.69 -28.63 2.82
CA LYS A 739 -14.71 -28.20 1.82
C LYS A 739 -15.16 -26.95 1.07
N LEU A 740 -16.43 -26.87 0.68
CA LEU A 740 -17.01 -25.72 -0.04
C LEU A 740 -17.08 -24.46 0.81
N ALA A 741 -17.28 -24.58 2.12
CA ALA A 741 -17.28 -23.44 3.04
C ALA A 741 -15.91 -22.73 3.04
N GLY A 742 -14.82 -23.48 2.84
CA GLY A 742 -13.47 -22.95 2.67
C GLY A 742 -13.15 -22.41 1.27
N VAL A 743 -14.02 -22.61 0.27
CA VAL A 743 -13.79 -22.15 -1.11
C VAL A 743 -14.22 -20.68 -1.25
N PRO A 744 -13.34 -19.79 -1.77
CA PRO A 744 -13.69 -18.40 -2.03
C PRO A 744 -14.94 -18.26 -2.90
N ARG A 745 -15.79 -17.28 -2.61
CA ARG A 745 -17.05 -17.05 -3.34
C ARG A 745 -16.85 -16.89 -4.85
N SER A 746 -15.80 -16.19 -5.27
CA SER A 746 -15.44 -16.04 -6.69
C SER A 746 -15.22 -17.39 -7.38
N LEU A 747 -14.58 -18.33 -6.68
CA LEU A 747 -14.33 -19.67 -7.17
C LEU A 747 -15.58 -20.54 -7.12
N ARG A 748 -16.43 -20.44 -6.09
CA ARG A 748 -17.76 -21.10 -6.08
C ARG A 748 -18.66 -20.64 -7.22
N ARG A 749 -18.66 -19.33 -7.51
CA ARG A 749 -19.34 -18.76 -8.68
C ARG A 749 -18.81 -19.37 -9.98
N LYS A 750 -17.49 -19.44 -10.13
CA LYS A 750 -16.86 -20.03 -11.31
C LYS A 750 -17.24 -21.51 -11.46
N LEU A 751 -17.15 -22.29 -10.39
CA LEU A 751 -17.53 -23.71 -10.39
C LEU A 751 -18.98 -23.93 -10.81
N TYR A 752 -19.92 -23.11 -10.32
CA TYR A 752 -21.31 -23.15 -10.78
C TYR A 752 -21.45 -22.85 -12.28
N LEU A 753 -20.81 -21.78 -12.77
CA LEU A 753 -20.88 -21.39 -14.18
C LEU A 753 -20.30 -22.48 -15.10
N ASP A 754 -19.16 -23.06 -14.72
CA ASP A 754 -18.49 -24.14 -15.43
C ASP A 754 -19.39 -25.40 -15.47
N THR A 755 -20.02 -25.73 -14.34
CA THR A 755 -20.97 -26.85 -14.23
C THR A 755 -22.20 -26.66 -15.12
N VAL A 756 -22.78 -25.45 -15.13
CA VAL A 756 -23.91 -25.11 -16.00
C VAL A 756 -23.52 -25.22 -17.48
N LYS A 757 -22.32 -24.79 -17.83
CA LYS A 757 -21.79 -24.88 -19.20
C LYS A 757 -21.64 -26.35 -19.61
N ALA A 758 -21.01 -27.17 -18.78
CA ALA A 758 -20.86 -28.61 -19.02
C ALA A 758 -22.22 -29.29 -19.19
N ALA A 759 -23.16 -29.03 -18.27
CA ALA A 759 -24.53 -29.54 -18.35
C ALA A 759 -25.24 -29.13 -19.66
N LYS A 760 -25.06 -27.88 -20.12
CA LYS A 760 -25.67 -27.39 -21.38
C LYS A 760 -25.06 -28.08 -22.60
N GLU A 761 -23.75 -28.33 -22.60
CA GLU A 761 -23.05 -28.99 -23.71
C GLU A 761 -23.43 -30.47 -23.84
N ILE A 762 -23.65 -31.17 -22.72
CA ILE A 762 -23.94 -32.61 -22.71
C ILE A 762 -25.43 -32.95 -22.87
N GLN A 763 -26.33 -32.03 -22.49
CA GLN A 763 -27.79 -32.25 -22.51
C GLN A 763 -28.34 -32.78 -23.85
N PRO A 764 -27.95 -32.26 -25.04
CA PRO A 764 -28.44 -32.78 -26.32
C PRO A 764 -28.08 -34.25 -26.58
N GLN A 765 -26.89 -34.67 -26.14
CA GLN A 765 -26.43 -36.05 -26.30
C GLN A 765 -27.23 -36.99 -25.39
N VAL A 766 -27.52 -36.58 -24.15
CA VAL A 766 -28.39 -37.34 -23.23
C VAL A 766 -29.81 -37.46 -23.79
N ALA A 767 -30.37 -36.38 -24.32
CA ALA A 767 -31.70 -36.40 -24.94
C ALA A 767 -31.77 -37.35 -26.15
N LYS A 768 -30.70 -37.40 -26.97
CA LYS A 768 -30.57 -38.35 -28.08
C LYS A 768 -30.49 -39.80 -27.61
N ASN A 769 -29.73 -40.07 -26.56
CA ASN A 769 -29.63 -41.40 -25.95
C ASN A 769 -30.98 -41.86 -25.37
N LEU A 770 -31.69 -40.95 -24.69
CA LEU A 770 -33.00 -41.22 -24.12
C LEU A 770 -34.02 -41.65 -25.20
N LYS A 771 -34.07 -40.93 -26.32
CA LYS A 771 -34.89 -41.32 -27.48
C LYS A 771 -34.51 -42.70 -28.05
N ARG A 772 -33.22 -43.06 -28.06
CA ARG A 772 -32.76 -44.38 -28.53
C ARG A 772 -33.19 -45.52 -27.59
N GLU A 773 -33.09 -45.31 -26.29
CA GLU A 773 -33.55 -46.27 -25.26
C GLU A 773 -35.05 -46.58 -25.42
N LYS A 774 -35.87 -45.57 -25.73
CA LYS A 774 -37.30 -45.78 -26.04
C LYS A 774 -37.50 -46.78 -27.19
N VAL A 775 -36.86 -46.52 -28.32
CA VAL A 775 -37.01 -47.34 -29.53
C VAL A 775 -36.60 -48.79 -29.26
N GLN A 776 -35.55 -49.00 -28.46
CA GLN A 776 -35.13 -50.34 -28.04
C GLN A 776 -36.07 -51.01 -27.03
N SER A 777 -36.74 -50.24 -26.17
CA SER A 777 -37.75 -50.79 -25.25
C SER A 777 -39.07 -51.15 -25.95
N GLN A 778 -39.49 -50.37 -26.96
CA GLN A 778 -40.71 -50.60 -27.72
C GLN A 778 -40.58 -51.76 -28.71
N SER A 779 -39.38 -52.01 -29.24
CA SER A 779 -39.12 -53.16 -30.12
C SER A 779 -39.05 -54.52 -29.39
N LYS A 780 -39.11 -54.53 -28.05
CA LYS A 780 -39.10 -55.75 -27.21
C LYS A 780 -40.48 -56.18 -26.67
N LEU A 781 -41.56 -55.45 -26.97
CA LEU A 781 -42.92 -55.88 -26.61
C LEU A 781 -43.44 -56.98 -27.58
N PRO A 782 -44.00 -58.10 -27.10
CA PRO A 782 -44.54 -59.14 -27.97
C PRO A 782 -45.76 -58.63 -28.74
N THR A 783 -45.78 -58.86 -30.06
CA THR A 783 -46.96 -58.60 -30.89
C THR A 783 -48.08 -59.56 -30.52
N ILE A 784 -49.08 -59.11 -29.75
CA ILE A 784 -50.34 -59.85 -29.59
C ILE A 784 -51.17 -59.66 -30.88
N LYS A 785 -50.90 -60.49 -31.89
CA LYS A 785 -51.79 -60.73 -33.03
C LYS A 785 -51.78 -62.23 -33.36
N ALA A 786 -52.38 -63.05 -32.48
CA ALA A 786 -52.81 -64.41 -32.80
C ALA A 786 -53.74 -64.98 -31.71
N ALA A 787 -54.94 -64.42 -31.53
CA ALA A 787 -55.97 -65.05 -30.70
C ALA A 787 -57.41 -64.68 -31.11
N SER A 788 -57.70 -64.61 -32.42
CA SER A 788 -59.08 -64.49 -32.92
C SER A 788 -59.42 -65.43 -34.09
N LYS A 789 -58.73 -66.56 -34.20
CA LYS A 789 -59.11 -67.68 -35.10
C LYS A 789 -59.06 -69.02 -34.36
N ALA A 790 -59.96 -69.21 -33.40
CA ALA A 790 -60.32 -70.52 -32.85
C ALA A 790 -61.65 -70.40 -32.07
N LYS A 791 -62.72 -70.00 -32.77
CA LYS A 791 -64.12 -70.20 -32.34
C LYS A 791 -64.98 -70.37 -33.58
N GLU A 792 -64.70 -71.43 -34.31
CA GLU A 792 -65.61 -72.11 -35.25
C GLU A 792 -64.99 -73.47 -35.61
N ARG A 793 -65.23 -74.45 -34.74
CA ARG A 793 -65.44 -75.87 -35.04
C ARG A 793 -66.08 -76.52 -33.82
#